data_AF-A0A7Y7DSM1-F1
#
_entry.id   AF-A0A7Y7DSM1-F1
#
_cell.length_a   1.000
_cell.length_b   1.000
_cell.length_c   1.000
_cell.angle_alpha   90.00
_cell.angle_beta   90.00
_cell.angle_gamma   90.00
#
_symmetry.space_group_name_H-M   'P 1'
#
loop_
_entity.id
_entity.type
_entity.pdbx_description
1 polymer ?
#
loop_
_entity_poly.entity_id
_entity_poly.type
_entity_poly.pdbx_seq_one_letter_code
_entity_poly.pdbx_strand_id
1 'polypeptide(L)'
;MNFLKQYQLVTLKVLFLVMFGLALDSFSFAQQRFVQLDSTTHFDRYKHKEWVNKYETIANEDSVRFYVPYLSVQQNAPTKVGFLWNKIKRGKRSEIEFYLDTIQLKVTEESLKLDTGVLMLPARDDNYVVFVKQKNGTIIAQLNVAVYWSHEVDVIVVPLVETALNVDSLSRYMNSVFAQAQLGIHLSIDPIFKDDDIDPEVPFVNPSVDFDRYTDQMHQLRDRYFEENPDASKNAYYVFVVPGFNNETIEGYNVVNKSISFVKNSEDTWRMYRTIAQQLGSSVGALRFIGGEDQPQKGTTQNLMDLGIGVRLIHEQWESIQRNCHAFSIYDDYEDVRTTGGLIAYYFWEENDKGEIVAKNGKLFSQVKMPFKRNHYSYYQNITSIFFKPLFTVLSFRINTIHFIVFIAICVLIYYLRKWLFRKGKMANRSRWLRFGANLGVLIFFGFVAYQTFLLVNRGYRLFEMKGGEITEMEGASLSEMRLAIENGIKPEVLSEEKLGSELFVKQKGKWMLERRKNVLYFNQYKRNDEVYYKLVKDSDSLVVSTMDYAEKAESHYIVINYLSDGKVEKQRVFNHLRVEITSKISLPNPKKRILLFVNGYRPTSNGNSFEATFDSIMKKGLEHANSNNLIYDHDRYNYWEIWNEMNKRFESKINPGETFYADGHHSVSTSNHRGLVEFTTLSQEYPNRCKNPKKHVCQDVEGDMTYEMFNLKPNKKGFEERRRNGRIAGRNLYQMLNEIPNQSFDDTLYIVAHSMGYAYALGITDELRGKINFGGFYILAPENAESGKVNMAEWKEIWQYGSDFDENKFISPCLLDGIAPQTKAGGLNKENRVFIPDNLYKRKGFFDSHFVGYYTWIFKLDEDEPGYIRQR
;
A
#
# COMPACT_ATOMS: atom_id res chain seq x y z
N MET A 1 44.01 51.80 53.50
CA MET A 1 44.62 50.49 53.17
C MET A 1 43.53 49.43 52.90
N ASN A 2 42.33 49.81 52.48
CA ASN A 2 41.90 49.87 51.08
C ASN A 2 43.02 50.09 50.05
N PHE A 3 43.18 49.14 49.10
CA PHE A 3 43.36 49.31 47.64
C PHE A 3 44.11 48.19 46.89
N LEU A 4 44.59 47.11 47.54
CA LEU A 4 45.52 46.18 46.88
C LEU A 4 45.15 44.68 46.83
N LYS A 5 43.98 44.26 47.31
CA LYS A 5 43.52 42.86 47.17
C LYS A 5 42.37 42.64 46.19
N GLN A 6 41.89 43.70 45.53
CA GLN A 6 40.83 43.61 44.51
C GLN A 6 41.36 43.60 43.07
N TYR A 7 42.68 43.73 42.87
CA TYR A 7 43.32 43.82 41.55
C TYR A 7 44.02 42.53 41.05
N GLN A 8 44.02 41.44 41.83
CA GLN A 8 44.63 40.16 41.41
C GLN A 8 43.64 39.03 41.11
N LEU A 9 42.34 39.20 41.42
CA LEU A 9 41.31 38.21 41.03
C LEU A 9 40.55 38.58 39.76
N VAL A 10 40.70 39.82 39.27
CA VAL A 10 40.07 40.30 38.03
C VAL A 10 40.97 40.02 36.81
N THR A 11 42.29 40.00 36.97
CA THR A 11 43.25 39.75 35.88
C THR A 11 43.36 38.27 35.49
N LEU A 12 43.07 37.31 36.38
CA LEU A 12 43.05 35.89 36.01
C LEU A 12 41.73 35.45 35.35
N LYS A 13 40.62 36.13 35.65
CA LYS A 13 39.33 35.91 34.96
C LYS A 13 39.26 36.58 33.59
N VAL A 14 40.00 37.68 33.37
CA VAL A 14 40.14 38.26 32.02
C VAL A 14 41.10 37.42 31.16
N LEU A 15 42.12 36.76 31.71
CA LEU A 15 42.98 35.87 30.92
C LEU A 15 42.30 34.54 30.54
N PHE A 16 41.41 33.99 31.39
CA PHE A 16 40.62 32.81 31.05
C PHE A 16 39.42 33.11 30.14
N LEU A 17 38.90 34.35 30.13
CA LEU A 17 37.90 34.80 29.14
C LEU A 17 38.53 35.19 27.79
N VAL A 18 39.83 35.47 27.73
CA VAL A 18 40.55 35.82 26.49
C VAL A 18 41.16 34.58 25.81
N MET A 19 41.32 33.45 26.52
CA MET A 19 41.81 32.19 25.94
C MET A 19 40.70 31.19 25.54
N PHE A 20 39.43 31.52 25.77
CA PHE A 20 38.27 30.75 25.24
C PHE A 20 37.34 31.60 24.35
N GLY A 21 37.87 32.72 23.83
CA GLY A 21 37.22 33.58 22.84
C GLY A 21 37.86 33.52 21.44
N LEU A 22 38.74 32.53 21.20
CA LEU A 22 39.42 32.33 19.92
C LEU A 22 39.51 30.84 19.56
N ALA A 23 38.44 30.08 19.78
CA ALA A 23 38.04 29.14 18.74
C ALA A 23 37.41 30.02 17.65
N LEU A 24 38.28 30.60 16.83
CA LEU A 24 37.88 31.13 15.54
C LEU A 24 37.11 30.01 14.87
N ASP A 25 35.80 30.17 14.82
CA ASP A 25 34.94 29.67 13.77
C ASP A 25 35.61 30.07 12.45
N SER A 26 36.56 29.26 12.00
CA SER A 26 36.97 29.20 10.61
C SER A 26 35.84 28.50 9.85
N PHE A 27 34.66 29.12 9.85
CA PHE A 27 33.76 28.98 8.72
C PHE A 27 34.53 29.53 7.51
N SER A 28 35.20 28.62 6.81
CA SER A 28 35.87 28.96 5.57
C SER A 28 34.83 29.55 4.62
N PHE A 29 35.12 30.79 4.26
CA PHE A 29 34.32 31.78 3.56
C PHE A 29 33.96 31.41 2.11
N ALA A 30 33.43 30.22 1.85
CA ALA A 30 32.92 29.86 0.53
C ALA A 30 31.44 30.25 0.42
N GLN A 31 31.21 31.52 0.08
CA GLN A 31 29.89 32.14 -0.03
C GLN A 31 28.99 31.43 -1.05
N GLN A 32 27.75 31.13 -0.64
CA GLN A 32 26.62 30.92 -1.53
C GLN A 32 26.37 32.21 -2.32
N ARG A 33 26.51 32.15 -3.66
CA ARG A 33 26.37 33.33 -4.53
C ARG A 33 25.04 33.40 -5.27
N PHE A 34 24.32 32.29 -5.45
CA PHE A 34 23.03 32.32 -6.12
C PHE A 34 21.91 32.82 -5.20
N VAL A 35 20.94 33.57 -5.74
CA VAL A 35 19.76 34.09 -5.02
C VAL A 35 18.50 34.03 -5.88
N GLN A 36 17.37 33.88 -5.20
CA GLN A 36 16.03 33.92 -5.78
C GLN A 36 15.69 35.34 -6.24
N LEU A 37 15.12 35.49 -7.43
CA LEU A 37 14.69 36.79 -7.98
C LEU A 37 13.17 36.93 -8.08
N ASP A 38 12.46 35.81 -8.24
CA ASP A 38 11.00 35.76 -8.39
C ASP A 38 10.40 34.68 -7.48
N SER A 39 9.08 34.65 -7.36
CA SER A 39 8.35 33.65 -6.55
C SER A 39 8.26 32.27 -7.22
N THR A 40 8.64 32.15 -8.49
CA THR A 40 8.55 30.90 -9.28
C THR A 40 9.75 29.98 -9.10
N THR A 41 10.84 30.50 -8.53
CA THR A 41 12.06 29.76 -8.25
C THR A 41 12.23 29.48 -6.78
N HIS A 42 12.70 28.29 -6.41
CA HIS A 42 12.87 27.96 -4.99
C HIS A 42 14.23 27.33 -4.71
N PHE A 43 14.92 27.87 -3.70
CA PHE A 43 16.26 27.43 -3.30
C PHE A 43 16.23 26.57 -2.06
N ASP A 44 16.96 25.47 -2.12
CA ASP A 44 17.35 24.69 -0.96
C ASP A 44 18.87 24.75 -0.78
N ARG A 45 19.28 24.97 0.46
CA ARG A 45 20.68 25.23 0.80
C ARG A 45 21.03 24.51 2.09
N TYR A 46 22.23 23.97 2.13
CA TYR A 46 22.80 23.42 3.35
C TYR A 46 22.81 24.46 4.48
N LYS A 47 22.16 24.12 5.59
CA LYS A 47 22.03 24.96 6.81
C LYS A 47 22.33 24.20 8.10
N HIS A 48 22.22 22.87 8.10
CA HIS A 48 22.28 22.02 9.29
C HIS A 48 23.33 20.92 9.10
N LYS A 49 24.17 20.68 10.11
CA LYS A 49 25.31 19.74 10.03
C LYS A 49 24.86 18.30 9.78
N GLU A 50 23.71 17.96 10.33
CA GLU A 50 23.03 16.67 10.23
C GLU A 50 22.63 16.34 8.79
N TRP A 51 22.52 17.35 7.91
CA TRP A 51 22.15 17.16 6.51
C TRP A 51 23.36 17.16 5.56
N VAL A 52 24.59 17.05 6.07
CA VAL A 52 25.82 17.12 5.27
C VAL A 52 25.83 16.14 4.08
N ASN A 53 25.34 14.92 4.29
CA ASN A 53 25.30 13.86 3.28
C ASN A 53 24.23 14.09 2.19
N LYS A 54 23.34 15.07 2.38
CA LYS A 54 22.27 15.42 1.43
C LYS A 54 22.70 16.42 0.36
N TYR A 55 23.88 17.04 0.52
CA TYR A 55 24.36 18.06 -0.39
C TYR A 55 25.73 17.69 -0.97
N GLU A 56 25.87 17.90 -2.26
CA GLU A 56 27.15 17.77 -2.94
C GLU A 56 28.16 18.75 -2.34
N THR A 57 29.40 18.30 -2.17
CA THR A 57 30.49 19.11 -1.62
C THR A 57 31.62 19.22 -2.63
N ILE A 58 32.07 20.44 -2.90
CA ILE A 58 33.21 20.72 -3.76
C ILE A 58 34.37 21.21 -2.90
N ALA A 59 35.55 20.65 -3.12
CA ALA A 59 36.79 21.11 -2.50
C ALA A 59 37.57 21.97 -3.49
N ASN A 60 37.94 23.18 -3.08
CA ASN A 60 38.89 24.02 -3.82
C ASN A 60 40.34 23.61 -3.53
N GLU A 61 41.28 24.12 -4.34
CA GLU A 61 42.74 23.87 -4.22
C GLU A 61 43.27 24.20 -2.80
N ASP A 62 42.64 25.15 -2.11
CA ASP A 62 42.96 25.53 -0.73
C ASP A 62 42.33 24.61 0.36
N SER A 63 41.79 23.45 -0.02
CA SER A 63 41.05 22.51 0.86
C SER A 63 39.77 23.06 1.50
N VAL A 64 39.35 24.26 1.12
CA VAL A 64 38.06 24.87 1.51
C VAL A 64 36.92 24.16 0.80
N ARG A 65 36.02 23.57 1.58
CA ARG A 65 34.83 22.86 1.08
C ARG A 65 33.61 23.77 1.05
N PHE A 66 32.81 23.69 0.00
CA PHE A 66 31.50 24.34 -0.05
C PHE A 66 30.41 23.42 -0.57
N TYR A 67 29.20 23.65 -0.03
CA TYR A 67 28.02 22.84 -0.33
C TYR A 67 27.25 23.45 -1.49
N VAL A 68 26.90 22.62 -2.46
CA VAL A 68 26.18 23.02 -3.66
C VAL A 68 24.69 23.18 -3.34
N PRO A 69 24.08 24.36 -3.57
CA PRO A 69 22.65 24.55 -3.42
C PRO A 69 21.86 23.92 -4.58
N TYR A 70 20.58 23.65 -4.31
CA TYR A 70 19.61 23.19 -5.32
C TYR A 70 18.62 24.30 -5.67
N LEU A 71 18.22 24.34 -6.93
CA LEU A 71 17.16 25.20 -7.45
C LEU A 71 16.07 24.34 -8.11
N SER A 72 14.83 24.50 -7.64
CA SER A 72 13.64 23.94 -8.30
C SER A 72 13.17 24.86 -9.42
N VAL A 73 13.00 24.31 -10.63
CA VAL A 73 12.48 25.03 -11.81
C VAL A 73 11.44 24.19 -12.55
N GLN A 74 10.54 24.86 -13.25
CA GLN A 74 9.54 24.21 -14.09
C GLN A 74 10.14 23.73 -15.42
N GLN A 75 9.76 22.53 -15.85
CA GLN A 75 10.14 21.96 -17.13
C GLN A 75 9.73 22.86 -18.28
N ASN A 76 10.58 22.97 -19.30
CA ASN A 76 10.33 23.75 -20.50
C ASN A 76 10.10 25.26 -20.29
N ALA A 77 10.43 25.78 -19.10
CA ALA A 77 10.31 27.21 -18.78
C ALA A 77 11.70 27.85 -18.57
N PRO A 78 12.04 28.95 -19.25
CA PRO A 78 13.24 29.71 -18.95
C PRO A 78 13.11 30.38 -17.58
N THR A 79 14.20 30.42 -16.81
CA THR A 79 14.14 30.79 -15.40
C THR A 79 15.20 31.84 -15.03
N LYS A 80 14.80 32.94 -14.38
CA LYS A 80 15.73 33.98 -13.92
C LYS A 80 16.33 33.60 -12.58
N VAL A 81 17.65 33.68 -12.48
CA VAL A 81 18.38 33.45 -11.23
C VAL A 81 19.38 34.56 -10.96
N GLY A 82 19.48 35.00 -9.72
CA GLY A 82 20.41 36.04 -9.32
C GLY A 82 21.75 35.45 -8.91
N PHE A 83 22.83 36.17 -9.18
CA PHE A 83 24.18 35.86 -8.72
C PHE A 83 24.78 37.08 -8.02
N LEU A 84 25.12 36.92 -6.74
CA LEU A 84 25.71 37.93 -5.90
C LEU A 84 27.18 38.12 -6.24
N TRP A 85 27.52 39.33 -6.68
CA TRP A 85 28.89 39.80 -6.90
C TRP A 85 29.63 40.17 -5.62
N ASN A 86 28.99 40.03 -4.46
CA ASN A 86 29.57 40.38 -3.16
C ASN A 86 30.98 39.76 -3.02
N LYS A 87 31.96 40.59 -2.64
CA LYS A 87 33.40 40.26 -2.52
C LYS A 87 34.16 40.04 -3.83
N ILE A 88 33.52 40.17 -5.00
CA ILE A 88 34.20 40.26 -6.30
C ILE A 88 34.30 41.73 -6.70
N LYS A 89 35.54 42.25 -6.72
CA LYS A 89 35.81 43.62 -7.18
C LYS A 89 35.29 43.81 -8.62
N ARG A 90 34.66 44.96 -8.91
CA ARG A 90 34.04 45.26 -10.20
C ARG A 90 34.96 44.99 -11.41
N GLY A 91 36.25 45.33 -11.30
CA GLY A 91 37.24 45.08 -12.36
C GLY A 91 37.60 43.60 -12.60
N LYS A 92 37.23 42.69 -11.70
CA LYS A 92 37.45 41.23 -11.85
C LYS A 92 36.19 40.47 -12.29
N ARG A 93 35.03 41.14 -12.40
CA ARG A 93 33.77 40.48 -12.79
C ARG A 93 33.82 39.92 -14.21
N SER A 94 34.57 40.56 -15.11
CA SER A 94 34.81 40.10 -16.49
C SER A 94 35.72 38.88 -16.61
N GLU A 95 36.29 38.39 -15.50
CA GLU A 95 37.11 37.17 -15.45
C GLU A 95 36.29 35.95 -15.01
N ILE A 96 34.99 36.13 -14.77
CA ILE A 96 34.09 35.10 -14.30
C ILE A 96 33.18 34.66 -15.44
N GLU A 97 33.13 33.35 -15.64
CA GLU A 97 32.39 32.72 -16.72
C GLU A 97 31.40 31.71 -16.15
N PHE A 98 30.22 31.66 -16.75
CA PHE A 98 29.13 30.80 -16.34
C PHE A 98 28.92 29.75 -17.41
N TYR A 99 28.91 28.48 -17.02
CA TYR A 99 28.85 27.36 -17.93
C TYR A 99 27.70 26.43 -17.57
N LEU A 100 27.06 25.91 -18.60
CA LEU A 100 26.07 24.86 -18.57
C LEU A 100 26.47 23.85 -19.65
N ASP A 101 26.90 22.66 -19.26
CA ASP A 101 27.60 21.72 -20.13
C ASP A 101 28.81 22.37 -20.85
N THR A 102 28.73 22.55 -22.17
CA THR A 102 29.71 23.26 -23.00
C THR A 102 29.27 24.68 -23.39
N ILE A 103 28.07 25.09 -22.97
CA ILE A 103 27.45 26.36 -23.34
C ILE A 103 27.81 27.42 -22.31
N GLN A 104 28.36 28.55 -22.77
CA GLN A 104 28.63 29.71 -21.92
C GLN A 104 27.35 30.56 -21.78
N LEU A 105 26.93 30.81 -20.55
CA LEU A 105 25.78 31.65 -20.22
C LEU A 105 26.21 33.12 -20.11
N LYS A 106 25.40 34.02 -20.65
CA LYS A 106 25.59 35.48 -20.51
C LYS A 106 24.88 35.97 -19.25
N VAL A 107 25.55 36.85 -18.51
CA VAL A 107 24.98 37.53 -17.35
C VAL A 107 24.61 38.96 -17.74
N THR A 108 23.36 39.33 -17.48
CA THR A 108 22.87 40.70 -17.60
C THR A 108 22.93 41.38 -16.23
N GLU A 109 23.61 42.52 -16.14
CA GLU A 109 23.55 43.37 -14.94
C GLU A 109 22.23 44.15 -14.95
N GLU A 110 21.17 43.61 -14.34
CA GLU A 110 19.93 44.37 -14.08
C GLU A 110 20.07 45.16 -12.76
N SER A 111 19.69 46.44 -12.77
CA SER A 111 19.94 47.41 -11.71
C SER A 111 19.02 47.29 -10.48
N LEU A 112 18.83 46.10 -9.92
CA LEU A 112 17.95 45.90 -8.75
C LEU A 112 18.66 45.80 -7.38
N LYS A 113 19.99 45.86 -7.37
CA LYS A 113 20.90 46.20 -6.26
C LYS A 113 22.30 46.11 -6.87
N LEU A 114 23.19 47.08 -6.64
CA LEU A 114 24.50 47.25 -7.34
C LEU A 114 25.48 46.03 -7.30
N ASP A 115 25.11 44.92 -6.65
CA ASP A 115 25.91 43.71 -6.44
C ASP A 115 25.20 42.39 -6.82
N THR A 116 24.18 42.40 -7.68
CA THR A 116 23.54 41.17 -8.20
C THR A 116 23.51 41.15 -9.73
N GLY A 117 24.05 40.10 -10.35
CA GLY A 117 23.88 39.81 -11.78
C GLY A 117 22.69 38.88 -12.00
N VAL A 118 22.00 39.02 -13.12
CA VAL A 118 20.86 38.18 -13.50
C VAL A 118 21.29 37.21 -14.60
N LEU A 119 21.09 35.93 -14.35
CA LEU A 119 21.30 34.84 -15.30
C LEU A 119 19.96 34.35 -15.81
N MET A 120 19.89 34.15 -17.12
CA MET A 120 18.77 33.48 -17.76
C MET A 120 19.12 32.01 -17.95
N LEU A 121 18.50 31.14 -17.15
CA LEU A 121 18.65 29.70 -17.31
C LEU A 121 17.75 29.21 -18.46
N PRO A 122 18.25 28.33 -19.34
CA PRO A 122 17.49 27.83 -20.48
C PRO A 122 16.37 26.88 -20.03
N ALA A 123 15.29 26.85 -20.81
CA ALA A 123 14.28 25.80 -20.74
C ALA A 123 14.90 24.44 -21.08
N ARG A 124 14.68 23.43 -20.23
CA ARG A 124 15.16 22.05 -20.42
C ARG A 124 14.13 21.03 -19.94
N ASP A 125 14.34 19.80 -20.38
CA ASP A 125 13.55 18.63 -19.97
C ASP A 125 14.21 17.80 -18.85
N ASP A 126 15.53 17.95 -18.66
CA ASP A 126 16.34 17.17 -17.71
C ASP A 126 17.09 18.08 -16.73
N ASN A 127 17.39 17.56 -15.54
CA ASN A 127 18.24 18.20 -14.53
C ASN A 127 19.62 18.57 -15.12
N TYR A 128 20.17 19.69 -14.66
CA TYR A 128 21.48 20.16 -15.12
C TYR A 128 22.23 20.93 -14.04
N VAL A 129 23.51 21.17 -14.30
CA VAL A 129 24.41 21.87 -13.38
C VAL A 129 24.93 23.14 -14.02
N VAL A 130 24.91 24.23 -13.26
CA VAL A 130 25.54 25.50 -13.65
C VAL A 130 26.85 25.65 -12.90
N PHE A 131 27.94 25.76 -13.64
CA PHE A 131 29.28 26.00 -13.10
C PHE A 131 29.65 27.46 -13.25
N VAL A 132 30.24 28.03 -12.21
CA VAL A 132 30.84 29.37 -12.26
C VAL A 132 32.34 29.19 -12.10
N LYS A 133 33.10 29.62 -13.11
CA LYS A 133 34.56 29.42 -13.18
C LYS A 133 35.28 30.75 -13.35
N GLN A 134 36.50 30.81 -12.83
CA GLN A 134 37.47 31.83 -13.22
C GLN A 134 38.16 31.42 -14.54
N LYS A 135 38.78 32.37 -15.24
CA LYS A 135 39.55 32.11 -16.49
C LYS A 135 40.63 31.03 -16.37
N ASN A 136 41.17 30.79 -15.18
CA ASN A 136 42.15 29.74 -14.92
C ASN A 136 41.53 28.33 -14.75
N GLY A 137 40.20 28.21 -14.86
CA GLY A 137 39.46 26.95 -14.73
C GLY A 137 38.96 26.63 -13.32
N THR A 138 39.35 27.40 -12.29
CA THR A 138 38.93 27.17 -10.89
C THR A 138 37.42 27.41 -10.72
N ILE A 139 36.71 26.44 -10.15
CA ILE A 139 35.28 26.55 -9.84
C ILE A 139 35.10 27.40 -8.58
N ILE A 140 34.30 28.46 -8.69
CA ILE A 140 34.03 29.41 -7.59
C ILE A 140 32.60 29.35 -7.05
N ALA A 141 31.68 28.75 -7.82
CA ALA A 141 30.34 28.39 -7.38
C ALA A 141 29.75 27.32 -8.30
N GLN A 142 28.82 26.53 -7.79
CA GLN A 142 28.02 25.57 -8.55
C GLN A 142 26.55 25.72 -8.12
N LEU A 143 25.63 25.39 -9.03
CA LEU A 143 24.20 25.30 -8.75
C LEU A 143 23.64 24.05 -9.40
N ASN A 144 22.98 23.20 -8.61
CA ASN A 144 22.26 22.04 -9.12
C ASN A 144 20.82 22.48 -9.44
N VAL A 145 20.42 22.38 -10.70
CA VAL A 145 19.08 22.77 -11.16
C VAL A 145 18.24 21.53 -11.36
N ALA A 146 17.25 21.36 -10.50
CA ALA A 146 16.26 20.30 -10.55
C ALA A 146 15.04 20.77 -11.35
N VAL A 147 14.79 20.10 -12.47
CA VAL A 147 13.72 20.41 -13.42
C VAL A 147 12.55 19.47 -13.15
N TYR A 148 11.39 20.05 -12.88
CA TYR A 148 10.18 19.30 -12.49
C TYR A 148 8.99 19.61 -13.39
N TRP A 149 8.09 18.63 -13.53
CA TRP A 149 6.81 18.84 -14.20
C TRP A 149 5.91 19.68 -13.29
N SER A 150 5.11 20.54 -13.90
CA SER A 150 4.08 21.25 -13.14
C SER A 150 2.91 20.32 -12.93
N HIS A 151 2.61 20.04 -11.67
CA HIS A 151 1.46 19.23 -11.27
C HIS A 151 0.43 20.08 -10.55
N GLU A 152 -0.83 19.68 -10.65
CA GLU A 152 -1.94 20.27 -9.90
C GLU A 152 -2.72 19.15 -9.20
N VAL A 153 -3.22 19.45 -8.00
CA VAL A 153 -4.05 18.54 -7.20
C VAL A 153 -5.16 19.28 -6.50
N ASP A 154 -6.29 18.58 -6.32
CA ASP A 154 -7.42 19.05 -5.56
C ASP A 154 -7.30 18.64 -4.09
N VAL A 155 -7.57 19.58 -3.18
CA VAL A 155 -7.64 19.37 -1.73
C VAL A 155 -9.01 19.83 -1.22
N ILE A 156 -9.74 18.93 -0.59
CA ILE A 156 -11.09 19.14 -0.06
C ILE A 156 -11.04 19.05 1.46
N VAL A 157 -11.38 20.14 2.15
CA VAL A 157 -11.45 20.18 3.61
C VAL A 157 -12.89 19.90 4.04
N VAL A 158 -13.08 18.88 4.87
CA VAL A 158 -14.40 18.44 5.36
C VAL A 158 -14.49 18.70 6.87
N PRO A 159 -15.15 19.78 7.31
CA PRO A 159 -15.28 20.08 8.73
C PRO A 159 -16.40 19.26 9.40
N LEU A 160 -16.13 18.70 10.58
CA LEU A 160 -17.18 18.12 11.45
C LEU A 160 -17.67 19.12 12.49
N VAL A 161 -16.83 20.11 12.78
CA VAL A 161 -17.06 21.16 13.77
C VAL A 161 -16.92 22.52 13.10
N GLU A 162 -17.50 23.55 13.70
CA GLU A 162 -17.32 24.92 13.24
C GLU A 162 -15.83 25.29 13.27
N THR A 163 -15.35 25.86 12.16
CA THR A 163 -13.92 26.14 11.98
C THR A 163 -13.70 27.52 11.37
N ALA A 164 -12.64 28.20 11.80
CA ALA A 164 -12.28 29.55 11.36
C ALA A 164 -11.46 29.57 10.05
N LEU A 165 -11.39 28.44 9.33
CA LEU A 165 -10.61 28.31 8.10
C LEU A 165 -11.18 29.19 6.98
N ASN A 166 -10.31 29.95 6.32
CA ASN A 166 -10.64 30.74 5.14
C ASN A 166 -9.94 30.15 3.90
N VAL A 167 -10.74 29.78 2.88
CA VAL A 167 -10.28 29.13 1.65
C VAL A 167 -9.14 29.90 0.96
N ASP A 168 -9.26 31.22 0.79
CA ASP A 168 -8.27 32.02 0.07
C ASP A 168 -6.94 32.11 0.82
N SER A 169 -7.00 32.24 2.15
CA SER A 169 -5.82 32.34 3.00
C SER A 169 -5.10 31.01 3.13
N LEU A 170 -5.86 29.92 3.28
CA LEU A 170 -5.33 28.56 3.30
C LEU A 170 -4.71 28.19 1.95
N SER A 171 -5.39 28.49 0.84
CA SER A 171 -4.88 28.26 -0.51
C SER A 171 -3.57 29.01 -0.78
N ARG A 172 -3.49 30.30 -0.41
CA ARG A 172 -2.24 31.08 -0.50
C ARG A 172 -1.11 30.47 0.33
N TYR A 173 -1.42 30.02 1.55
CA TYR A 173 -0.44 29.35 2.40
C TYR A 173 0.06 28.04 1.77
N MET A 174 -0.83 27.16 1.34
CA MET A 174 -0.48 25.89 0.70
C MET A 174 0.38 26.08 -0.55
N ASN A 175 -0.05 26.98 -1.45
CA ASN A 175 0.71 27.26 -2.67
C ASN A 175 2.07 27.91 -2.36
N SER A 176 2.22 28.66 -1.25
CA SER A 176 3.55 29.16 -0.85
C SER A 176 4.52 28.06 -0.40
N VAL A 177 3.98 26.93 0.09
CA VAL A 177 4.76 25.78 0.54
C VAL A 177 5.05 24.84 -0.64
N PHE A 178 4.02 24.38 -1.34
CA PHE A 178 4.12 23.31 -2.34
C PHE A 178 4.61 23.76 -3.73
N ALA A 179 4.54 25.05 -4.05
CA ALA A 179 5.18 25.59 -5.26
C ALA A 179 6.70 25.38 -5.27
N GLN A 180 7.33 25.19 -4.10
CA GLN A 180 8.74 24.79 -3.99
C GLN A 180 9.04 23.50 -4.75
N ALA A 181 8.07 22.60 -4.84
CA ALA A 181 8.13 21.35 -5.59
C ALA A 181 7.37 21.41 -6.92
N GLN A 182 7.07 22.59 -7.48
CA GLN A 182 6.25 22.76 -8.70
C GLN A 182 4.85 22.11 -8.62
N LEU A 183 4.28 22.03 -7.41
CA LEU A 183 2.93 21.50 -7.17
C LEU A 183 1.96 22.64 -6.83
N GLY A 184 0.93 22.81 -7.67
CA GLY A 184 -0.20 23.70 -7.43
C GLY A 184 -1.32 23.00 -6.65
N ILE A 185 -1.91 23.72 -5.69
CA ILE A 185 -3.02 23.22 -4.86
C ILE A 185 -4.29 24.01 -5.16
N HIS A 186 -5.32 23.30 -5.63
CA HIS A 186 -6.69 23.80 -5.72
C HIS A 186 -7.45 23.39 -4.47
N LEU A 187 -7.98 24.37 -3.73
CA LEU A 187 -8.55 24.11 -2.40
C LEU A 187 -10.03 24.46 -2.35
N SER A 188 -10.82 23.58 -1.74
CA SER A 188 -12.23 23.80 -1.40
C SER A 188 -12.50 23.38 0.05
N ILE A 189 -13.53 23.97 0.66
CA ILE A 189 -14.00 23.63 1.99
C ILE A 189 -15.48 23.27 1.86
N ASP A 190 -15.81 22.04 2.23
CA ASP A 190 -17.18 21.55 2.23
C ASP A 190 -17.99 22.12 3.41
N PRO A 191 -19.33 22.08 3.33
CA PRO A 191 -20.19 22.34 4.49
C PRO A 191 -19.88 21.40 5.66
N ILE A 192 -20.27 21.79 6.87
CA ILE A 192 -20.12 20.96 8.06
C ILE A 192 -20.83 19.62 7.86
N PHE A 193 -20.06 18.54 7.88
CA PHE A 193 -20.55 17.17 7.77
C PHE A 193 -21.11 16.71 9.12
N LYS A 194 -22.36 16.23 9.13
CA LYS A 194 -23.05 15.77 10.34
C LYS A 194 -23.27 14.27 10.26
N ASP A 195 -22.93 13.57 11.33
CA ASP A 195 -23.09 12.13 11.44
C ASP A 195 -23.76 11.77 12.77
N ASP A 196 -24.89 11.05 12.73
CA ASP A 196 -25.67 10.74 13.93
C ASP A 196 -24.96 9.77 14.90
N ASP A 197 -23.96 9.02 14.43
CA ASP A 197 -23.22 8.04 15.25
C ASP A 197 -21.89 8.61 15.78
N ILE A 198 -21.48 9.80 15.32
CA ILE A 198 -20.24 10.47 15.74
C ILE A 198 -20.58 11.76 16.46
N ASP A 199 -20.37 11.76 17.76
CA ASP A 199 -20.53 12.95 18.59
C ASP A 199 -19.40 13.97 18.28
N PRO A 200 -19.72 15.17 17.75
CA PRO A 200 -18.73 16.19 17.43
C PRO A 200 -18.07 16.81 18.68
N GLU A 201 -18.54 16.51 19.90
CA GLU A 201 -17.91 16.96 21.15
C GLU A 201 -16.89 15.95 21.70
N VAL A 202 -16.90 14.71 21.22
CA VAL A 202 -16.05 13.64 21.76
C VAL A 202 -14.73 13.53 20.97
N PRO A 203 -13.57 13.61 21.64
CA PRO A 203 -12.27 13.40 20.99
C PRO A 203 -12.13 11.98 20.42
N PHE A 204 -11.42 11.87 19.31
CA PHE A 204 -11.18 10.60 18.63
C PHE A 204 -10.14 9.76 19.40
N VAL A 205 -10.26 8.44 19.29
CA VAL A 205 -9.27 7.49 19.78
C VAL A 205 -7.91 7.78 19.13
N ASN A 206 -6.85 7.70 19.93
CA ASN A 206 -5.50 7.98 19.47
C ASN A 206 -5.09 7.00 18.36
N PRO A 207 -4.64 7.51 17.21
CA PRO A 207 -4.20 6.68 16.11
C PRO A 207 -2.83 6.05 16.37
N SER A 208 -2.43 5.13 15.49
CA SER A 208 -1.15 4.43 15.60
C SER A 208 0.03 5.40 15.51
N VAL A 209 0.99 5.27 16.44
CA VAL A 209 2.23 6.07 16.48
C VAL A 209 3.12 5.87 15.25
N ASP A 210 2.90 4.80 14.49
CA ASP A 210 3.68 4.44 13.31
C ASP A 210 3.16 5.07 12.01
N PHE A 211 2.03 5.75 12.03
CA PHE A 211 1.37 6.33 10.84
C PHE A 211 1.03 5.27 9.78
N ASP A 212 0.68 4.05 10.23
CA ASP A 212 0.48 2.87 9.39
C ASP A 212 -1.00 2.52 9.13
N ARG A 213 -1.93 2.96 9.98
CA ARG A 213 -3.37 2.61 9.89
C ARG A 213 -4.27 3.65 10.55
N TYR A 214 -5.49 3.83 10.03
CA TYR A 214 -6.49 4.65 10.71
C TYR A 214 -7.19 3.88 11.84
N THR A 215 -7.90 4.60 12.71
CA THR A 215 -8.75 4.01 13.75
C THR A 215 -10.14 3.68 13.20
N ASP A 216 -10.88 2.80 13.87
CA ASP A 216 -12.26 2.45 13.48
C ASP A 216 -13.16 3.70 13.37
N GLN A 217 -13.00 4.70 14.25
CA GLN A 217 -13.74 5.96 14.18
C GLN A 217 -13.40 6.80 12.94
N MET A 218 -12.12 6.82 12.55
CA MET A 218 -11.67 7.48 11.32
C MET A 218 -12.22 6.79 10.07
N HIS A 219 -12.20 5.45 10.05
CA HIS A 219 -12.81 4.66 8.96
C HIS A 219 -14.30 4.94 8.87
N GLN A 220 -15.02 4.90 10.00
CA GLN A 220 -16.45 5.17 10.05
C GLN A 220 -16.80 6.54 9.49
N LEU A 221 -16.09 7.59 9.91
CA LEU A 221 -16.31 8.95 9.43
C LEU A 221 -16.08 9.07 7.93
N ARG A 222 -14.93 8.58 7.45
CA ARG A 222 -14.56 8.59 6.04
C ARG A 222 -15.62 7.85 5.21
N ASP A 223 -15.96 6.62 5.61
CA ASP A 223 -16.89 5.77 4.88
C ASP A 223 -18.28 6.40 4.81
N ARG A 224 -18.78 6.97 5.92
CA ARG A 224 -20.05 7.71 5.96
C ARG A 224 -20.05 8.88 4.98
N TYR A 225 -18.99 9.69 4.97
CA TYR A 225 -18.87 10.82 4.06
C TYR A 225 -18.93 10.39 2.58
N PHE A 226 -18.20 9.36 2.18
CA PHE A 226 -18.22 8.87 0.79
C PHE A 226 -19.50 8.07 0.44
N GLU A 227 -20.17 7.46 1.43
CA GLU A 227 -21.49 6.84 1.24
C GLU A 227 -22.58 7.90 0.96
N GLU A 228 -22.53 9.04 1.63
CA GLU A 228 -23.48 10.15 1.44
C GLU A 228 -23.15 11.04 0.23
N ASN A 229 -21.88 11.07 -0.16
CA ASN A 229 -21.37 11.84 -1.30
C ASN A 229 -20.76 10.91 -2.36
N PRO A 230 -21.58 10.09 -3.05
CA PRO A 230 -21.07 9.09 -4.01
C PRO A 230 -20.35 9.71 -5.22
N ASP A 231 -20.63 10.99 -5.52
CA ASP A 231 -20.00 11.74 -6.61
C ASP A 231 -18.71 12.47 -6.19
N ALA A 232 -18.28 12.31 -4.93
CA ALA A 232 -17.04 12.89 -4.43
C ALA A 232 -15.82 12.39 -5.24
N SER A 233 -14.91 13.31 -5.59
CA SER A 233 -13.76 13.00 -6.44
C SER A 233 -12.83 11.99 -5.77
N LYS A 234 -12.59 10.85 -6.42
CA LYS A 234 -11.60 9.88 -5.98
C LYS A 234 -10.16 10.31 -6.28
N ASN A 235 -9.97 11.39 -7.03
CA ASN A 235 -8.68 11.93 -7.44
C ASN A 235 -8.36 13.24 -6.67
N ALA A 236 -8.72 13.29 -5.38
CA ALA A 236 -8.51 14.44 -4.52
C ALA A 236 -7.97 14.01 -3.14
N TYR A 237 -7.34 14.95 -2.44
CA TYR A 237 -6.89 14.79 -1.06
C TYR A 237 -7.94 15.36 -0.11
N TYR A 238 -8.42 14.56 0.84
CA TYR A 238 -9.43 14.95 1.83
C TYR A 238 -8.79 15.22 3.19
N VAL A 239 -9.19 16.32 3.82
CA VAL A 239 -8.76 16.71 5.16
C VAL A 239 -9.98 16.88 6.04
N PHE A 240 -10.23 15.91 6.91
CA PHE A 240 -11.29 15.95 7.91
C PHE A 240 -10.86 16.79 9.11
N VAL A 241 -11.62 17.84 9.43
CA VAL A 241 -11.40 18.62 10.65
C VAL A 241 -12.25 18.05 11.77
N VAL A 242 -11.60 17.43 12.75
CA VAL A 242 -12.21 16.72 13.89
C VAL A 242 -12.07 17.53 15.18
N PRO A 243 -12.90 17.30 16.23
CA PRO A 243 -12.77 18.01 17.50
C PRO A 243 -11.39 17.87 18.16
N GLY A 244 -10.76 16.70 18.01
CA GLY A 244 -9.43 16.42 18.52
C GLY A 244 -9.21 14.93 18.76
N PHE A 245 -8.16 14.60 19.53
CA PHE A 245 -7.79 13.23 19.89
C PHE A 245 -7.67 13.11 21.41
N ASN A 246 -7.84 11.90 21.95
CA ASN A 246 -7.69 11.60 23.38
C ASN A 246 -6.35 12.08 23.97
N ASN A 247 -5.28 12.04 23.17
CA ASN A 247 -4.02 12.69 23.46
C ASN A 247 -4.01 14.07 22.79
N GLU A 248 -4.15 15.11 23.60
CA GLU A 248 -4.24 16.50 23.14
C GLU A 248 -3.01 17.00 22.38
N THR A 249 -1.87 16.30 22.48
CA THR A 249 -0.63 16.65 21.76
C THR A 249 -0.65 16.27 20.27
N ILE A 250 -1.61 15.44 19.86
CA ILE A 250 -1.80 15.07 18.46
C ILE A 250 -2.59 16.19 17.78
N GLU A 251 -1.95 16.85 16.82
CA GLU A 251 -2.55 17.96 16.05
C GLU A 251 -3.18 17.47 14.75
N GLY A 252 -2.65 16.37 14.19
CA GLY A 252 -3.20 15.76 13.00
C GLY A 252 -2.59 14.38 12.74
N TYR A 253 -3.27 13.63 11.89
CA TYR A 253 -2.90 12.27 11.54
C TYR A 253 -3.19 11.98 10.07
N ASN A 254 -2.23 11.36 9.41
CA ASN A 254 -2.36 10.84 8.05
C ASN A 254 -1.60 9.51 7.99
N VAL A 255 -2.23 8.48 7.42
CA VAL A 255 -1.48 7.31 7.00
C VAL A 255 -0.65 7.72 5.79
N VAL A 256 0.66 7.48 5.85
CA VAL A 256 1.61 8.02 4.88
C VAL A 256 1.20 7.63 3.44
N ASN A 257 1.22 8.60 2.52
CA ASN A 257 0.85 8.43 1.11
C ASN A 257 -0.61 8.02 0.87
N LYS A 258 -1.50 8.31 1.84
CA LYS A 258 -2.94 8.14 1.70
C LYS A 258 -3.61 9.49 1.58
N SER A 259 -4.71 9.52 0.85
CA SER A 259 -5.42 10.74 0.50
C SER A 259 -6.31 11.28 1.61
N ILE A 260 -6.37 10.62 2.76
CA ILE A 260 -7.22 11.01 3.89
C ILE A 260 -6.38 11.50 5.06
N SER A 261 -6.61 12.73 5.50
CA SER A 261 -5.98 13.31 6.68
C SER A 261 -7.03 13.71 7.70
N PHE A 262 -6.70 13.62 8.99
CA PHE A 262 -7.53 14.07 10.09
C PHE A 262 -6.77 15.15 10.86
N VAL A 263 -7.37 16.32 11.07
CA VAL A 263 -6.74 17.47 11.72
C VAL A 263 -7.61 17.96 12.87
N LYS A 264 -6.98 18.18 14.03
CA LYS A 264 -7.64 18.75 15.21
C LYS A 264 -8.07 20.19 14.93
N ASN A 265 -9.29 20.53 15.30
CA ASN A 265 -9.78 21.90 15.24
C ASN A 265 -9.04 22.79 16.26
N SER A 266 -8.75 24.03 15.88
CA SER A 266 -8.07 24.99 16.75
C SER A 266 -8.50 26.41 16.44
N GLU A 267 -8.56 27.26 17.47
CA GLU A 267 -8.76 28.70 17.30
C GLU A 267 -7.55 29.39 16.64
N ASP A 268 -6.35 28.79 16.76
CA ASP A 268 -5.16 29.28 16.07
C ASP A 268 -5.17 28.82 14.61
N THR A 269 -5.71 29.69 13.75
CA THR A 269 -5.83 29.44 12.31
C THR A 269 -4.48 29.19 11.63
N TRP A 270 -3.40 29.86 12.06
CA TRP A 270 -2.08 29.67 11.46
C TRP A 270 -1.49 28.31 11.81
N ARG A 271 -1.70 27.88 13.05
CA ARG A 271 -1.37 26.52 13.47
C ARG A 271 -2.15 25.49 12.66
N MET A 272 -3.45 25.68 12.43
CA MET A 272 -4.23 24.79 11.57
C MET A 272 -3.70 24.74 10.14
N TYR A 273 -3.42 25.89 9.51
CA TYR A 273 -2.88 25.94 8.14
C TYR A 273 -1.60 25.13 8.03
N ARG A 274 -0.72 25.27 9.02
CA ARG A 274 0.52 24.49 9.07
C ARG A 274 0.27 23.01 9.28
N THR A 275 -0.60 22.63 10.22
CA THR A 275 -0.92 21.22 10.46
C THR A 275 -1.51 20.56 9.22
N ILE A 276 -2.42 21.24 8.51
CA ILE A 276 -2.97 20.76 7.23
C ILE A 276 -1.84 20.57 6.21
N ALA A 277 -0.90 21.52 6.10
CA ALA A 277 0.21 21.41 5.16
C ALA A 277 1.15 20.25 5.50
N GLN A 278 1.39 20.01 6.79
CA GLN A 278 2.19 18.86 7.25
C GLN A 278 1.51 17.54 6.93
N GLN A 279 0.22 17.40 7.21
CA GLN A 279 -0.52 16.19 6.87
C GLN A 279 -0.59 15.99 5.36
N LEU A 280 -0.85 17.06 4.59
CA LEU A 280 -0.83 17.01 3.14
C LEU A 280 0.56 16.63 2.62
N GLY A 281 1.65 17.13 3.21
CA GLY A 281 3.00 16.72 2.87
C GLY A 281 3.23 15.21 3.06
N SER A 282 2.71 14.64 4.14
CA SER A 282 2.68 13.18 4.35
C SER A 282 1.85 12.45 3.28
N SER A 283 0.78 13.07 2.77
CA SER A 283 -0.08 12.51 1.72
C SER A 283 0.53 12.60 0.31
N VAL A 284 0.92 13.80 -0.16
CA VAL A 284 1.36 14.04 -1.55
C VAL A 284 2.81 13.64 -1.80
N GLY A 285 3.62 13.53 -0.75
CA GLY A 285 5.07 13.30 -0.88
C GLY A 285 5.62 12.22 0.03
N ALA A 286 4.77 11.48 0.75
CA ALA A 286 5.19 10.53 1.77
C ALA A 286 6.19 11.12 2.79
N LEU A 287 6.09 12.42 3.06
CA LEU A 287 7.04 13.13 3.89
C LEU A 287 6.92 12.69 5.35
N ARG A 288 8.06 12.59 6.05
CA ARG A 288 8.11 12.22 7.46
C ARG A 288 8.49 13.41 8.34
N PHE A 289 7.92 13.45 9.54
CA PHE A 289 8.33 14.40 10.58
C PHE A 289 9.81 14.23 10.94
N ILE A 290 10.47 15.35 11.21
CA ILE A 290 11.87 15.37 11.63
C ILE A 290 11.97 14.77 13.04
N GLY A 291 12.81 13.74 13.20
CA GLY A 291 13.11 13.13 14.50
C GLY A 291 14.02 11.89 14.38
N GLY A 292 14.99 11.77 15.27
CA GLY A 292 16.00 10.70 15.30
C GLY A 292 17.37 11.24 15.70
N GLU A 293 18.35 10.37 15.98
CA GLU A 293 19.72 10.78 16.35
C GLU A 293 20.46 11.48 15.18
N ASP A 294 20.10 11.15 13.93
CA ASP A 294 20.72 11.72 12.71
C ASP A 294 19.94 12.89 12.10
N GLN A 295 19.03 13.51 12.84
CA GLN A 295 18.19 14.63 12.37
C GLN A 295 18.35 15.86 13.27
N PRO A 296 18.17 17.09 12.73
CA PRO A 296 18.17 18.30 13.54
C PRO A 296 17.18 18.23 14.70
N GLN A 297 17.49 18.92 15.79
CA GLN A 297 16.61 18.97 16.96
C GLN A 297 15.23 19.51 16.57
N LYS A 298 14.18 18.86 17.08
CA LYS A 298 12.78 19.26 16.86
C LYS A 298 12.56 20.74 17.23
N GLY A 299 11.94 21.48 16.32
CA GLY A 299 11.60 22.89 16.44
C GLY A 299 12.70 23.87 16.02
N THR A 300 13.85 23.40 15.54
CA THR A 300 15.01 24.25 15.25
C THR A 300 15.17 24.61 13.77
N THR A 301 14.40 23.99 12.88
CA THR A 301 14.51 24.18 11.43
C THR A 301 13.32 24.95 10.87
N GLN A 302 13.51 25.49 9.66
CA GLN A 302 12.42 26.08 8.89
C GLN A 302 11.69 25.04 8.00
N ASN A 303 11.99 23.75 8.17
CA ASN A 303 11.36 22.70 7.38
C ASN A 303 9.89 22.54 7.76
N LEU A 304 9.02 22.34 6.77
CA LEU A 304 7.59 22.09 6.98
C LEU A 304 7.34 20.96 7.98
N MET A 305 8.10 19.86 7.87
CA MET A 305 7.94 18.65 8.67
C MET A 305 8.60 18.74 10.06
N ASP A 306 9.06 19.92 10.46
CA ASP A 306 9.54 20.18 11.81
C ASP A 306 8.40 20.68 12.72
N LEU A 307 8.54 20.58 14.04
CA LEU A 307 7.54 21.01 15.02
C LEU A 307 7.52 22.54 15.28
N GLY A 308 8.41 23.33 14.67
CA GLY A 308 8.41 24.82 14.69
C GLY A 308 7.70 25.47 13.48
N ILE A 309 7.71 26.80 13.33
CA ILE A 309 6.97 27.57 12.29
C ILE A 309 7.46 27.40 10.83
N GLY A 310 8.05 26.26 10.49
CA GLY A 310 8.64 25.99 9.18
C GLY A 310 7.64 25.95 8.02
N VAL A 311 8.08 26.42 6.86
CA VAL A 311 7.33 26.45 5.59
C VAL A 311 8.19 26.00 4.40
N ARG A 312 9.44 25.57 4.66
CA ARG A 312 10.41 25.23 3.61
C ARG A 312 10.44 23.72 3.38
N LEU A 313 10.69 23.35 2.12
CA LEU A 313 10.95 21.96 1.73
C LEU A 313 12.40 21.85 1.26
N ILE A 314 13.06 20.73 1.56
CA ILE A 314 14.40 20.43 1.02
C ILE A 314 14.29 19.71 -0.33
N HIS A 315 15.39 19.68 -1.10
CA HIS A 315 15.37 19.15 -2.47
C HIS A 315 14.90 17.68 -2.57
N GLU A 316 15.30 16.83 -1.61
CA GLU A 316 14.80 15.46 -1.52
C GLU A 316 13.28 15.38 -1.33
N GLN A 317 12.69 16.34 -0.60
CA GLN A 317 11.25 16.41 -0.40
C GLN A 317 10.53 16.88 -1.67
N TRP A 318 11.13 17.76 -2.47
CA TRP A 318 10.58 18.16 -3.77
C TRP A 318 10.48 16.95 -4.72
N GLU A 319 11.57 16.19 -4.81
CA GLU A 319 11.59 14.96 -5.60
C GLU A 319 10.55 13.94 -5.10
N SER A 320 10.41 13.79 -3.78
CA SER A 320 9.41 12.90 -3.20
C SER A 320 7.98 13.31 -3.54
N ILE A 321 7.67 14.62 -3.51
CA ILE A 321 6.34 15.13 -3.89
C ILE A 321 6.08 14.88 -5.38
N GLN A 322 7.03 15.19 -6.24
CA GLN A 322 6.90 15.02 -7.69
C GLN A 322 6.64 13.57 -8.10
N ARG A 323 7.17 12.61 -7.34
CA ARG A 323 6.94 11.18 -7.57
C ARG A 323 5.59 10.67 -7.07
N ASN A 324 5.01 11.29 -6.04
CA ASN A 324 3.86 10.73 -5.31
C ASN A 324 2.58 11.56 -5.36
N CYS A 325 2.60 12.79 -5.89
CA CYS A 325 1.49 13.75 -5.77
C CYS A 325 0.16 13.34 -6.45
N HIS A 326 0.13 12.24 -7.19
CA HIS A 326 -1.10 11.66 -7.77
C HIS A 326 -1.40 10.24 -7.27
N ALA A 327 -0.81 9.85 -6.13
CA ALA A 327 -1.14 8.63 -5.43
C ALA A 327 -2.45 8.80 -4.65
N PHE A 328 -3.58 8.58 -5.30
CA PHE A 328 -4.89 8.70 -4.67
C PHE A 328 -5.34 7.37 -4.06
N SER A 329 -5.28 7.25 -2.74
CA SER A 329 -5.77 6.07 -2.01
C SER A 329 -6.46 6.50 -0.73
N ILE A 330 -7.77 6.25 -0.67
CA ILE A 330 -8.60 6.61 0.49
C ILE A 330 -8.53 5.58 1.63
N TYR A 331 -8.09 4.36 1.31
CA TYR A 331 -8.00 3.24 2.24
C TYR A 331 -6.56 2.99 2.67
N ASP A 332 -6.34 2.64 3.94
CA ASP A 332 -5.06 2.11 4.39
C ASP A 332 -4.86 0.64 3.96
N ASP A 333 -3.61 0.17 4.10
CA ASP A 333 -3.21 -1.13 3.57
C ASP A 333 -3.70 -2.31 4.44
N TYR A 334 -4.12 -2.05 5.67
CA TYR A 334 -4.53 -3.04 6.67
C TYR A 334 -6.04 -3.23 6.74
N GLU A 335 -6.82 -2.30 6.17
CA GLU A 335 -8.26 -2.37 6.09
C GLU A 335 -8.79 -3.59 5.32
N ASP A 336 -10.01 -4.02 5.63
CA ASP A 336 -10.76 -4.96 4.79
C ASP A 336 -11.72 -4.19 3.88
N VAL A 337 -11.20 -3.65 2.78
CA VAL A 337 -11.97 -2.82 1.85
C VAL A 337 -13.09 -3.63 1.20
N ARG A 338 -14.30 -3.05 1.22
CA ARG A 338 -15.53 -3.67 0.73
C ARG A 338 -15.42 -4.00 -0.76
N THR A 339 -15.74 -5.24 -1.11
CA THR A 339 -15.86 -5.67 -2.50
C THR A 339 -17.15 -6.46 -2.68
N THR A 340 -17.62 -6.53 -3.92
CA THR A 340 -18.70 -7.42 -4.31
C THR A 340 -18.23 -8.82 -4.67
N GLY A 341 -16.93 -9.06 -4.65
CA GLY A 341 -16.33 -10.38 -4.75
C GLY A 341 -16.37 -11.09 -3.39
N GLY A 342 -16.59 -12.40 -3.42
CA GLY A 342 -16.57 -13.24 -2.23
C GLY A 342 -17.60 -14.35 -2.29
N LEU A 343 -17.23 -15.51 -1.78
CA LEU A 343 -18.07 -16.69 -1.82
C LEU A 343 -19.31 -16.61 -0.92
N ILE A 344 -19.23 -15.87 0.18
CA ILE A 344 -20.27 -15.70 1.19
C ILE A 344 -20.80 -14.27 1.16
N ALA A 345 -22.09 -14.10 0.90
CA ALA A 345 -22.76 -12.80 0.92
C ALA A 345 -23.41 -12.52 2.29
N TYR A 346 -23.25 -11.29 2.78
CA TYR A 346 -23.72 -10.88 4.10
C TYR A 346 -24.97 -10.01 4.00
N TYR A 347 -25.99 -10.32 4.81
CA TYR A 347 -27.26 -9.61 4.82
C TYR A 347 -27.68 -9.23 6.24
N PHE A 348 -28.23 -8.03 6.41
CA PHE A 348 -28.69 -7.51 7.71
C PHE A 348 -30.06 -6.87 7.57
N TRP A 349 -30.99 -7.17 8.47
CA TRP A 349 -32.28 -6.47 8.57
C TRP A 349 -32.95 -6.71 9.93
N GLU A 350 -34.07 -6.01 10.15
CA GLU A 350 -34.91 -6.17 11.34
C GLU A 350 -36.30 -6.71 10.93
N GLU A 351 -36.86 -7.59 11.76
CA GLU A 351 -38.19 -8.17 11.57
C GLU A 351 -39.14 -7.80 12.70
N ASN A 352 -40.41 -7.63 12.36
CA ASN A 352 -41.48 -7.50 13.34
C ASN A 352 -41.83 -8.86 13.99
N ASP A 353 -42.77 -8.86 14.94
CA ASP A 353 -43.20 -10.09 15.65
C ASP A 353 -43.77 -11.20 14.76
N LYS A 354 -44.11 -10.90 13.50
CA LYS A 354 -44.61 -11.88 12.50
C LYS A 354 -43.50 -12.43 11.60
N GLY A 355 -42.25 -12.03 11.82
CA GLY A 355 -41.11 -12.36 10.96
C GLY A 355 -41.20 -11.67 9.61
N GLU A 356 -41.66 -10.41 9.61
CA GLU A 356 -41.86 -9.62 8.39
C GLU A 356 -41.04 -8.33 8.45
N ILE A 357 -40.48 -7.96 7.31
CA ILE A 357 -39.72 -6.72 7.09
C ILE A 357 -40.71 -5.64 6.69
N VAL A 358 -40.83 -4.58 7.49
CA VAL A 358 -41.74 -3.46 7.24
C VAL A 358 -41.07 -2.47 6.29
N ALA A 359 -41.57 -2.36 5.07
CA ALA A 359 -40.91 -1.55 4.05
C ALA A 359 -41.05 -0.05 4.33
N LYS A 360 -39.92 0.67 4.35
CA LYS A 360 -39.94 2.15 4.34
C LYS A 360 -40.15 2.62 2.89
N ASN A 361 -41.19 3.40 2.64
CA ASN A 361 -41.57 3.87 1.30
C ASN A 361 -41.83 2.73 0.28
N GLY A 362 -42.30 1.57 0.76
CA GLY A 362 -42.67 0.42 -0.10
C GLY A 362 -41.51 -0.38 -0.70
N LYS A 363 -40.26 -0.04 -0.40
CA LYS A 363 -39.05 -0.67 -0.97
C LYS A 363 -38.38 -1.64 0.02
N LEU A 364 -37.97 -2.82 -0.43
CA LEU A 364 -37.26 -3.80 0.40
C LEU A 364 -35.87 -3.31 0.85
N PHE A 365 -35.08 -2.80 -0.10
CA PHE A 365 -33.67 -2.42 0.13
C PHE A 365 -33.49 -1.17 0.99
N SER A 366 -34.57 -0.52 1.44
CA SER A 366 -34.49 0.50 2.49
C SER A 366 -34.29 -0.12 3.87
N GLN A 367 -34.58 -1.41 4.04
CA GLN A 367 -34.48 -2.14 5.30
C GLN A 367 -33.45 -3.27 5.24
N VAL A 368 -33.35 -3.97 4.10
CA VAL A 368 -32.32 -5.01 3.90
C VAL A 368 -31.01 -4.37 3.48
N LYS A 369 -29.99 -4.51 4.33
CA LYS A 369 -28.61 -4.08 4.05
C LYS A 369 -27.80 -5.28 3.55
N MET A 370 -27.02 -5.05 2.50
CA MET A 370 -26.15 -6.04 1.85
C MET A 370 -24.78 -5.39 1.65
N PRO A 371 -23.96 -5.30 2.71
CA PRO A 371 -22.81 -4.40 2.72
C PRO A 371 -21.58 -4.96 1.98
N PHE A 372 -21.35 -6.28 2.00
CA PHE A 372 -20.14 -6.88 1.44
C PHE A 372 -20.28 -8.40 1.23
N LYS A 373 -19.30 -8.98 0.52
CA LYS A 373 -19.07 -10.43 0.48
C LYS A 373 -17.66 -10.78 0.98
N ARG A 374 -17.46 -12.01 1.45
CA ARG A 374 -16.15 -12.56 1.89
C ARG A 374 -15.97 -13.99 1.42
N ASN A 375 -14.78 -14.55 1.60
CA ASN A 375 -14.50 -15.94 1.24
C ASN A 375 -14.97 -16.96 2.28
N HIS A 376 -15.28 -16.53 3.50
CA HIS A 376 -15.63 -17.39 4.63
C HIS A 376 -16.86 -16.84 5.35
N TYR A 377 -17.52 -17.67 6.17
CA TYR A 377 -18.55 -17.22 7.12
C TYR A 377 -17.93 -16.42 8.28
N SER A 378 -18.75 -15.68 9.03
CA SER A 378 -18.31 -15.05 10.27
C SER A 378 -18.00 -16.10 11.33
N TYR A 379 -17.07 -15.76 12.23
CA TYR A 379 -16.61 -16.69 13.26
C TYR A 379 -17.21 -16.37 14.63
N TYR A 380 -18.35 -17.00 14.93
CA TYR A 380 -18.94 -17.00 16.28
C TYR A 380 -18.88 -18.38 16.89
N GLN A 381 -18.61 -18.43 18.20
CA GLN A 381 -18.54 -19.68 18.95
C GLN A 381 -19.58 -19.67 20.06
N ASN A 382 -20.46 -20.68 20.09
CA ASN A 382 -21.30 -20.93 21.26
C ASN A 382 -20.70 -22.09 22.06
N ILE A 383 -19.75 -21.77 22.93
CA ILE A 383 -19.07 -22.78 23.75
C ILE A 383 -20.00 -23.19 24.89
N THR A 384 -20.75 -24.25 24.66
CA THR A 384 -21.64 -24.84 25.67
C THR A 384 -20.89 -25.71 26.68
N SER A 385 -19.70 -26.20 26.35
CA SER A 385 -18.91 -27.06 27.23
C SER A 385 -18.02 -26.25 28.18
N ILE A 386 -18.19 -26.49 29.49
CA ILE A 386 -17.36 -25.86 30.53
C ILE A 386 -15.86 -26.18 30.35
N PHE A 387 -15.50 -27.31 29.73
CA PHE A 387 -14.12 -27.71 29.52
C PHE A 387 -13.43 -26.98 28.36
N PHE A 388 -14.20 -26.46 27.40
CA PHE A 388 -13.69 -25.69 26.27
C PHE A 388 -13.75 -24.18 26.50
N LYS A 389 -14.40 -23.73 27.58
CA LYS A 389 -14.44 -22.30 27.94
C LYS A 389 -13.01 -21.77 28.08
N PRO A 390 -12.62 -20.71 27.35
CA PRO A 390 -11.29 -20.14 27.47
C PRO A 390 -11.05 -19.65 28.89
N LEU A 391 -9.94 -20.08 29.48
CA LEU A 391 -9.49 -19.64 30.80
C LEU A 391 -8.60 -18.39 30.67
N PHE A 392 -7.74 -18.38 29.66
CA PHE A 392 -6.87 -17.26 29.31
C PHE A 392 -6.33 -17.45 27.87
N THR A 393 -5.65 -16.41 27.37
CA THR A 393 -5.04 -16.41 26.03
C THR A 393 -3.53 -16.29 26.16
N VAL A 394 -2.78 -17.07 25.39
CA VAL A 394 -1.32 -16.95 25.26
C VAL A 394 -0.99 -16.70 23.80
N LEU A 395 -0.34 -15.56 23.51
CA LEU A 395 -0.18 -15.06 22.14
C LEU A 395 -1.55 -14.98 21.45
N SER A 396 -1.78 -15.79 20.41
CA SER A 396 -3.06 -15.87 19.67
C SER A 396 -3.89 -17.12 20.02
N PHE A 397 -3.46 -17.94 20.98
CA PHE A 397 -4.13 -19.21 21.30
C PHE A 397 -4.98 -19.11 22.57
N ARG A 398 -6.23 -19.55 22.49
CA ARG A 398 -7.16 -19.67 23.62
C ARG A 398 -6.88 -20.98 24.36
N ILE A 399 -6.55 -20.89 25.64
CA ILE A 399 -6.25 -22.05 26.49
C ILE A 399 -7.48 -22.40 27.32
N ASN A 400 -7.85 -23.68 27.33
CA ASN A 400 -8.98 -24.23 28.09
C ASN A 400 -8.57 -25.42 28.95
N THR A 401 -9.53 -25.98 29.69
CA THR A 401 -9.32 -27.09 30.62
C THR A 401 -8.85 -28.37 29.93
N ILE A 402 -9.27 -28.62 28.68
CA ILE A 402 -8.82 -29.79 27.90
C ILE A 402 -7.32 -29.72 27.61
N HIS A 403 -6.75 -28.55 27.35
CA HIS A 403 -5.29 -28.42 27.14
C HIS A 403 -4.51 -28.96 28.33
N PHE A 404 -4.96 -28.66 29.55
CA PHE A 404 -4.33 -29.16 30.78
C PHE A 404 -4.53 -30.66 30.97
N ILE A 405 -5.76 -31.16 30.80
CA ILE A 405 -6.08 -32.59 30.95
C ILE A 405 -5.23 -33.42 29.99
N VAL A 406 -5.14 -32.99 28.74
CA VAL A 406 -4.40 -33.71 27.71
C VAL A 406 -2.89 -33.62 27.94
N PHE A 407 -2.37 -32.46 28.36
CA PHE A 407 -0.97 -32.34 28.73
C PHE A 407 -0.59 -33.28 29.89
N ILE A 408 -1.44 -33.36 30.93
CA ILE A 408 -1.25 -34.31 32.04
C ILE A 408 -1.28 -35.75 31.54
N ALA A 409 -2.25 -36.10 30.69
CA ALA A 409 -2.34 -37.45 30.12
C ALA A 409 -1.08 -37.83 29.33
N ILE A 410 -0.52 -36.91 28.54
CA ILE A 410 0.74 -37.13 27.81
C ILE A 410 1.92 -37.28 28.79
N CYS A 411 2.02 -36.44 29.82
CA CYS A 411 3.04 -36.57 30.86
C CYS A 411 3.01 -37.95 31.54
N VAL A 412 1.81 -38.45 31.87
CA VAL A 412 1.61 -39.78 32.46
C VAL A 412 2.00 -40.88 31.46
N LEU A 413 1.55 -40.80 30.21
CA LEU A 413 1.87 -41.77 29.17
C LEU A 413 3.38 -41.87 28.96
N ILE A 414 4.09 -40.74 28.96
CA ILE A 414 5.54 -40.68 28.78
C ILE A 414 6.28 -41.16 30.02
N TYR A 415 5.77 -40.89 31.22
CA TYR A 415 6.29 -41.49 32.43
C TYR A 415 6.26 -43.03 32.34
N TYR A 416 5.13 -43.61 31.90
CA TYR A 416 5.02 -45.06 31.70
C TYR A 416 5.92 -45.57 30.57
N LEU A 417 6.03 -44.83 29.45
CA LEU A 417 6.91 -45.17 28.34
C LEU A 417 8.38 -45.18 28.79
N ARG A 418 8.83 -44.16 29.53
CA ARG A 418 10.18 -44.12 30.11
C ARG A 418 10.38 -45.27 31.09
N LYS A 419 9.42 -45.54 31.98
CA LYS A 419 9.50 -46.63 32.94
C LYS A 419 9.62 -47.99 32.22
N TRP A 420 8.84 -48.21 31.17
CA TRP A 420 8.92 -49.43 30.36
C TRP A 420 10.25 -49.53 29.63
N LEU A 421 10.69 -48.50 28.89
CA LEU A 421 11.94 -48.49 28.12
C LEU A 421 13.18 -48.68 29.01
N PHE A 422 13.29 -47.93 30.11
CA PHE A 422 14.53 -47.83 30.90
C PHE A 422 14.58 -48.74 32.13
N ARG A 423 13.44 -49.22 32.66
CA ARG A 423 13.43 -50.14 33.82
C ARG A 423 13.06 -51.58 33.45
N LYS A 424 12.18 -51.78 32.47
CA LYS A 424 11.71 -53.13 32.06
C LYS A 424 12.19 -53.58 30.67
N GLY A 425 12.76 -52.66 29.89
CA GLY A 425 13.15 -52.88 28.51
C GLY A 425 14.65 -53.11 28.32
N LYS A 426 15.03 -53.38 27.07
CA LYS A 426 16.41 -53.68 26.65
C LYS A 426 17.41 -52.54 26.91
N MET A 427 16.96 -51.35 27.30
CA MET A 427 17.81 -50.17 27.57
C MET A 427 18.33 -50.12 29.02
N ALA A 428 17.78 -50.91 29.94
CA ALA A 428 18.23 -50.97 31.33
C ALA A 428 19.72 -51.36 31.45
N ASN A 429 20.17 -52.29 30.60
CA ASN A 429 21.53 -52.86 30.61
C ASN A 429 22.48 -52.21 29.57
N ARG A 430 22.11 -51.08 28.96
CA ARG A 430 22.91 -50.41 27.91
C ARG A 430 23.83 -49.32 28.48
N SER A 431 24.79 -48.89 27.67
CA SER A 431 25.75 -47.83 28.05
C SER A 431 25.06 -46.52 28.42
N ARG A 432 25.73 -45.68 29.22
CA ARG A 432 25.19 -44.37 29.64
C ARG A 432 24.83 -43.47 28.45
N TRP A 433 25.64 -43.48 27.39
CA TRP A 433 25.41 -42.71 26.17
C TRP A 433 24.17 -43.14 25.39
N LEU A 434 23.94 -44.45 25.23
CA LEU A 434 22.73 -44.97 24.59
C LEU A 434 21.47 -44.63 25.40
N ARG A 435 21.56 -44.66 26.74
CA ARG A 435 20.46 -44.24 27.61
C ARG A 435 20.21 -42.73 27.55
N PHE A 436 21.25 -41.92 27.44
CA PHE A 436 21.12 -40.48 27.24
C PHE A 436 20.44 -40.17 25.91
N GLY A 437 20.91 -40.74 24.80
CA GLY A 437 20.31 -40.56 23.48
C GLY A 437 18.85 -40.98 23.41
N ALA A 438 18.48 -42.11 24.04
CA ALA A 438 17.08 -42.53 24.11
C ALA A 438 16.22 -41.63 25.01
N ASN A 439 16.77 -41.07 26.10
CA ASN A 439 16.03 -40.10 26.93
C ASN A 439 15.79 -38.80 26.15
N LEU A 440 16.79 -38.34 25.39
CA LEU A 440 16.66 -37.20 24.49
C LEU A 440 15.61 -37.48 23.40
N GLY A 441 15.62 -38.67 22.80
CA GLY A 441 14.61 -39.09 21.83
C GLY A 441 13.20 -39.10 22.41
N VAL A 442 13.02 -39.60 23.65
CA VAL A 442 11.71 -39.56 24.34
C VAL A 442 11.30 -38.12 24.68
N LEU A 443 12.24 -37.23 25.01
CA LEU A 443 11.95 -35.82 25.26
C LEU A 443 11.54 -35.08 23.98
N ILE A 444 12.22 -35.34 22.86
CA ILE A 444 11.85 -34.78 21.54
C ILE A 444 10.46 -35.30 21.13
N PHE A 445 10.21 -36.60 21.30
CA PHE A 445 8.89 -37.19 21.04
C PHE A 445 7.80 -36.60 21.94
N PHE A 446 8.10 -36.34 23.22
CA PHE A 446 7.19 -35.63 24.12
C PHE A 446 6.82 -34.26 23.58
N GLY A 447 7.83 -33.43 23.25
CA GLY A 447 7.62 -32.10 22.71
C GLY A 447 6.76 -32.14 21.45
N PHE A 448 7.03 -33.09 20.54
CA PHE A 448 6.24 -33.28 19.33
C PHE A 448 4.78 -33.66 19.62
N VAL A 449 4.53 -34.67 20.46
CA VAL A 449 3.14 -35.11 20.77
C VAL A 449 2.37 -34.05 21.54
N ALA A 450 3.01 -33.37 22.49
CA ALA A 450 2.41 -32.26 23.23
C ALA A 450 2.01 -31.13 22.28
N TYR A 451 2.89 -30.75 21.34
CA TYR A 451 2.60 -29.72 20.34
C TYR A 451 1.47 -30.13 19.39
N GLN A 452 1.49 -31.35 18.84
CA GLN A 452 0.44 -31.82 17.93
C GLN A 452 -0.92 -31.88 18.62
N THR A 453 -0.95 -32.32 19.88
CA THR A 453 -2.22 -32.41 20.60
C THR A 453 -2.72 -31.03 21.03
N PHE A 454 -1.82 -30.10 21.36
CA PHE A 454 -2.17 -28.69 21.57
C PHE A 454 -2.89 -28.10 20.35
N LEU A 455 -2.34 -28.31 19.14
CA LEU A 455 -2.98 -27.86 17.89
C LEU A 455 -4.33 -28.56 17.66
N LEU A 456 -4.44 -29.85 17.99
CA LEU A 456 -5.70 -30.60 17.86
C LEU A 456 -6.79 -30.05 18.79
N VAL A 457 -6.48 -29.75 20.05
CA VAL A 457 -7.44 -29.15 21.00
C VAL A 457 -7.87 -27.77 20.51
N ASN A 458 -6.95 -26.96 19.98
CA ASN A 458 -7.29 -25.67 19.39
C ASN A 458 -8.23 -25.82 18.18
N ARG A 459 -8.02 -26.82 17.32
CA ARG A 459 -8.96 -27.13 16.23
C ARG A 459 -10.33 -27.56 16.74
N GLY A 460 -10.40 -28.15 17.94
CA GLY A 460 -11.65 -28.53 18.61
C GLY A 460 -12.61 -27.37 18.84
N TYR A 461 -12.12 -26.13 18.91
CA TYR A 461 -12.98 -24.94 18.99
C TYR A 461 -13.95 -24.80 17.79
N ARG A 462 -13.61 -25.36 16.62
CA ARG A 462 -14.50 -25.39 15.45
C ARG A 462 -15.78 -26.19 15.66
N LEU A 463 -15.80 -27.11 16.63
CA LEU A 463 -17.02 -27.86 16.97
C LEU A 463 -18.10 -26.96 17.58
N PHE A 464 -17.71 -25.80 18.11
CA PHE A 464 -18.61 -24.82 18.71
C PHE A 464 -18.93 -23.66 17.77
N GLU A 465 -18.47 -23.70 16.51
CA GLU A 465 -18.79 -22.69 15.51
C GLU A 465 -20.30 -22.65 15.27
N MET A 466 -20.89 -21.46 15.46
CA MET A 466 -22.31 -21.26 15.24
C MET A 466 -22.63 -21.27 13.75
N LYS A 467 -23.51 -22.18 13.34
CA LYS A 467 -24.10 -22.21 11.99
C LYS A 467 -25.45 -21.49 11.92
N GLY A 468 -26.02 -21.20 13.08
CA GLY A 468 -27.22 -20.41 13.28
C GLY A 468 -27.62 -20.36 14.74
N GLY A 469 -28.34 -19.31 15.14
CA GLY A 469 -28.77 -19.09 16.53
C GLY A 469 -28.63 -17.63 16.98
N GLU A 470 -28.95 -17.39 18.25
CA GLU A 470 -28.86 -16.06 18.87
C GLU A 470 -27.38 -15.67 19.10
N ILE A 471 -27.03 -14.43 18.75
CA ILE A 471 -25.73 -13.81 19.04
C ILE A 471 -25.89 -12.98 20.31
N THR A 472 -25.65 -13.62 21.45
CA THR A 472 -25.88 -13.00 22.76
C THR A 472 -24.92 -11.86 23.06
N GLU A 473 -23.72 -11.85 22.46
CA GLU A 473 -22.72 -10.80 22.66
C GLU A 473 -23.14 -9.44 22.09
N MET A 474 -24.14 -9.42 21.20
CA MET A 474 -24.62 -8.24 20.49
C MET A 474 -26.05 -7.86 20.90
N GLU A 475 -26.51 -8.28 22.08
CA GLU A 475 -27.84 -7.92 22.58
C GLU A 475 -27.99 -6.39 22.71
N GLY A 476 -29.06 -5.83 22.13
CA GLY A 476 -29.30 -4.39 22.10
C GLY A 476 -28.51 -3.60 21.05
N ALA A 477 -27.53 -4.21 20.37
CA ALA A 477 -26.75 -3.53 19.34
C ALA A 477 -27.62 -3.02 18.19
N SER A 478 -27.29 -1.83 17.70
CA SER A 478 -27.81 -1.26 16.46
C SER A 478 -27.32 -2.05 15.24
N LEU A 479 -27.93 -1.79 14.08
CA LEU A 479 -27.51 -2.42 12.83
C LEU A 479 -26.08 -2.01 12.44
N SER A 480 -25.69 -0.75 12.67
CA SER A 480 -24.34 -0.25 12.36
C SER A 480 -23.29 -0.93 13.22
N GLU A 481 -23.52 -1.02 14.53
CA GLU A 481 -22.64 -1.75 15.47
C GLU A 481 -22.53 -3.23 15.11
N MET A 482 -23.65 -3.87 14.77
CA MET A 482 -23.65 -5.27 14.36
C MET A 482 -22.83 -5.49 13.08
N ARG A 483 -23.05 -4.65 12.06
CA ARG A 483 -22.27 -4.68 10.82
C ARG A 483 -20.76 -4.53 11.10
N LEU A 484 -20.39 -3.52 11.89
CA LEU A 484 -19.00 -3.22 12.21
C LEU A 484 -18.33 -4.37 12.97
N ALA A 485 -19.04 -5.02 13.90
CA ALA A 485 -18.52 -6.18 14.63
C ALA A 485 -18.23 -7.37 13.70
N ILE A 486 -19.06 -7.59 12.66
CA ILE A 486 -18.78 -8.60 11.64
C ILE A 486 -17.59 -8.20 10.78
N GLU A 487 -17.50 -6.92 10.40
CA GLU A 487 -16.41 -6.37 9.60
C GLU A 487 -15.07 -6.54 10.33
N ASN A 488 -14.98 -6.13 11.60
CA ASN A 488 -13.75 -6.17 12.39
C ASN A 488 -13.50 -7.53 13.08
N GLY A 489 -14.42 -8.49 12.89
CA GLY A 489 -14.37 -9.81 13.48
C GLY A 489 -13.11 -10.59 13.13
N ILE A 490 -12.76 -11.54 14.00
CA ILE A 490 -11.57 -12.38 13.82
C ILE A 490 -11.69 -13.18 12.52
N LYS A 491 -10.71 -13.03 11.62
CA LYS A 491 -10.60 -13.87 10.42
C LYS A 491 -10.41 -15.33 10.83
N PRO A 492 -11.28 -16.25 10.36
CA PRO A 492 -11.13 -17.65 10.66
C PRO A 492 -9.86 -18.20 9.99
N GLU A 493 -9.34 -19.32 10.52
CA GLU A 493 -8.22 -20.04 9.89
C GLU A 493 -8.56 -20.56 8.48
N VAL A 494 -9.85 -20.60 8.12
CA VAL A 494 -10.34 -21.00 6.80
C VAL A 494 -10.22 -19.83 5.84
N LEU A 495 -9.36 -19.96 4.83
CA LEU A 495 -9.15 -18.92 3.81
C LEU A 495 -10.36 -18.77 2.86
N SER A 496 -11.12 -19.85 2.63
CA SER A 496 -12.31 -19.84 1.79
C SER A 496 -13.22 -21.05 2.00
N GLU A 497 -14.52 -20.88 1.84
CA GLU A 497 -15.51 -21.96 1.76
C GLU A 497 -15.46 -22.71 0.42
N GLU A 498 -15.90 -23.96 0.41
CA GLU A 498 -15.96 -24.77 -0.82
C GLU A 498 -17.10 -24.37 -1.75
N LYS A 499 -18.17 -23.77 -1.22
CA LYS A 499 -19.38 -23.41 -1.97
C LYS A 499 -19.80 -21.99 -1.67
N LEU A 500 -20.56 -21.40 -2.59
CA LEU A 500 -21.25 -20.15 -2.37
C LEU A 500 -22.30 -20.31 -1.25
N GLY A 501 -22.64 -19.20 -0.59
CA GLY A 501 -23.66 -19.19 0.44
C GLY A 501 -23.95 -17.78 0.97
N SER A 502 -24.99 -17.67 1.77
CA SER A 502 -25.39 -16.39 2.38
C SER A 502 -25.37 -16.49 3.89
N GLU A 503 -24.94 -15.45 4.57
CA GLU A 503 -25.04 -15.31 6.02
C GLU A 503 -25.94 -14.13 6.37
N LEU A 504 -26.99 -14.42 7.13
CA LEU A 504 -28.04 -13.49 7.47
C LEU A 504 -27.92 -13.14 8.96
N PHE A 505 -27.99 -11.85 9.25
CA PHE A 505 -28.10 -11.30 10.60
C PHE A 505 -29.45 -10.61 10.72
N VAL A 506 -30.36 -11.24 11.46
CA VAL A 506 -31.76 -10.83 11.55
C VAL A 506 -32.06 -10.39 12.97
N LYS A 507 -32.46 -9.14 13.15
CA LYS A 507 -32.89 -8.65 14.48
C LYS A 507 -34.35 -9.00 14.71
N GLN A 508 -34.61 -9.83 15.71
CA GLN A 508 -35.94 -10.27 16.12
C GLN A 508 -36.12 -9.96 17.61
N LYS A 509 -37.16 -9.19 17.97
CA LYS A 509 -37.48 -8.85 19.37
C LYS A 509 -36.27 -8.29 20.14
N GLY A 510 -35.46 -7.46 19.49
CA GLY A 510 -34.25 -6.85 20.07
C GLY A 510 -32.99 -7.73 20.08
N LYS A 511 -33.08 -8.98 19.63
CA LYS A 511 -31.98 -9.95 19.62
C LYS A 511 -31.51 -10.23 18.20
N TRP A 512 -30.20 -10.36 18.00
CA TRP A 512 -29.63 -10.70 16.70
C TRP A 512 -29.55 -12.22 16.51
N MET A 513 -30.08 -12.68 15.39
CA MET A 513 -30.08 -14.08 14.97
C MET A 513 -29.15 -14.26 13.78
N LEU A 514 -28.23 -15.23 13.86
CA LEU A 514 -27.41 -15.69 12.75
C LEU A 514 -28.12 -16.82 12.00
N GLU A 515 -28.15 -16.76 10.68
CA GLU A 515 -28.65 -17.85 9.85
C GLU A 515 -27.81 -18.02 8.57
N ARG A 516 -27.33 -19.24 8.29
CA ARG A 516 -26.74 -19.58 6.99
C ARG A 516 -27.82 -20.00 5.99
N ARG A 517 -27.72 -19.54 4.75
CA ARG A 517 -28.64 -19.81 3.62
C ARG A 517 -27.86 -20.03 2.33
N LYS A 518 -28.58 -20.40 1.27
CA LYS A 518 -28.06 -20.57 -0.09
C LYS A 518 -27.92 -19.23 -0.83
N ASN A 519 -27.51 -19.31 -2.10
CA ASN A 519 -27.08 -18.16 -2.91
C ASN A 519 -28.24 -17.24 -3.32
N VAL A 520 -29.46 -17.78 -3.47
CA VAL A 520 -30.64 -17.05 -3.92
C VAL A 520 -31.67 -16.98 -2.82
N LEU A 521 -32.09 -15.77 -2.44
CA LEU A 521 -33.08 -15.51 -1.40
C LEU A 521 -34.41 -15.04 -2.03
N TYR A 522 -35.51 -15.73 -1.73
CA TYR A 522 -36.83 -15.43 -2.27
C TYR A 522 -37.70 -14.74 -1.21
N PHE A 523 -38.17 -13.54 -1.54
CA PHE A 523 -39.06 -12.75 -0.71
C PHE A 523 -40.45 -12.67 -1.34
N ASN A 524 -41.49 -12.83 -0.52
CA ASN A 524 -42.85 -12.51 -0.93
C ASN A 524 -43.21 -11.10 -0.46
N GLN A 525 -43.81 -10.31 -1.34
CA GLN A 525 -44.41 -9.02 -1.00
C GLN A 525 -45.88 -9.20 -0.59
N TYR A 526 -46.26 -8.57 0.52
CA TYR A 526 -47.63 -8.49 1.01
C TYR A 526 -48.02 -7.04 1.18
N LYS A 527 -49.27 -6.69 0.86
CA LYS A 527 -49.84 -5.36 1.14
C LYS A 527 -50.96 -5.51 2.18
N ARG A 528 -50.88 -4.79 3.29
CA ARG A 528 -51.93 -4.70 4.33
C ARG A 528 -52.06 -3.24 4.76
N ASN A 529 -53.28 -2.70 4.79
CA ASN A 529 -53.57 -1.34 5.28
C ASN A 529 -52.64 -0.26 4.67
N ASP A 530 -52.42 -0.32 3.35
CA ASP A 530 -51.48 0.53 2.61
C ASP A 530 -49.99 0.44 2.97
N GLU A 531 -49.62 -0.39 3.94
CA GLU A 531 -48.24 -0.77 4.20
C GLU A 531 -47.82 -2.00 3.39
N VAL A 532 -46.54 -2.00 3.01
CA VAL A 532 -45.92 -3.09 2.24
C VAL A 532 -44.96 -3.83 3.17
N TYR A 533 -45.06 -5.16 3.16
CA TYR A 533 -44.26 -6.04 3.96
C TYR A 533 -43.57 -7.06 3.07
N TYR A 534 -42.38 -7.48 3.47
CA TYR A 534 -41.65 -8.55 2.81
C TYR A 534 -41.34 -9.67 3.81
N LYS A 535 -41.38 -10.91 3.32
CA LYS A 535 -41.01 -12.07 4.12
C LYS A 535 -40.12 -12.99 3.30
N LEU A 536 -38.98 -13.39 3.87
CA LEU A 536 -38.15 -14.45 3.30
C LEU A 536 -38.91 -15.77 3.39
N VAL A 537 -39.12 -16.43 2.26
CA VAL A 537 -39.93 -17.67 2.19
C VAL A 537 -39.15 -18.90 1.74
N LYS A 538 -38.05 -18.70 1.01
CA LYS A 538 -37.24 -19.78 0.46
C LYS A 538 -35.84 -19.29 0.11
N ASP A 539 -34.88 -20.21 0.14
CA ASP A 539 -33.56 -20.05 -0.45
C ASP A 539 -33.23 -21.19 -1.45
N SER A 540 -32.30 -20.94 -2.38
CA SER A 540 -31.94 -21.89 -3.45
C SER A 540 -30.50 -21.71 -3.94
N ASP A 541 -29.89 -22.79 -4.43
CA ASP A 541 -28.60 -22.77 -5.14
C ASP A 541 -28.78 -22.44 -6.64
N SER A 542 -30.03 -22.27 -7.07
CA SER A 542 -30.42 -21.99 -8.45
C SER A 542 -31.36 -20.79 -8.49
N LEU A 543 -31.15 -19.93 -9.48
CA LEU A 543 -32.02 -18.81 -9.77
C LEU A 543 -33.19 -19.33 -10.61
N VAL A 544 -34.39 -19.28 -10.02
CA VAL A 544 -35.63 -19.76 -10.62
C VAL A 544 -36.61 -18.60 -10.71
N VAL A 545 -36.95 -18.22 -11.93
CA VAL A 545 -37.92 -17.17 -12.24
C VAL A 545 -39.04 -17.82 -13.03
N SER A 546 -40.02 -18.36 -12.32
CA SER A 546 -41.16 -19.09 -12.90
C SER A 546 -42.00 -18.23 -13.86
N THR A 547 -42.03 -16.92 -13.66
CA THR A 547 -42.74 -15.98 -14.56
C THR A 547 -42.07 -15.80 -15.92
N MET A 548 -40.82 -16.27 -16.08
CA MET A 548 -40.03 -16.17 -17.31
C MET A 548 -39.55 -17.55 -17.81
N ASP A 549 -40.01 -18.64 -17.19
CA ASP A 549 -39.54 -20.01 -17.44
C ASP A 549 -38.00 -20.15 -17.39
N TYR A 550 -37.38 -19.41 -16.46
CA TYR A 550 -35.92 -19.40 -16.29
C TYR A 550 -35.52 -20.20 -15.06
N ALA A 551 -34.63 -21.17 -15.23
CA ALA A 551 -34.07 -21.97 -14.13
C ALA A 551 -32.62 -22.35 -14.43
N GLU A 552 -31.68 -21.72 -13.74
CA GLU A 552 -30.24 -21.95 -13.91
C GLU A 552 -29.52 -22.00 -12.58
N LYS A 553 -28.37 -22.69 -12.54
CA LYS A 553 -27.52 -22.69 -11.35
C LYS A 553 -27.01 -21.27 -11.08
N ALA A 554 -27.07 -20.83 -9.82
CA ALA A 554 -26.64 -19.49 -9.46
C ALA A 554 -25.12 -19.45 -9.24
N GLU A 555 -24.40 -18.75 -10.10
CA GLU A 555 -22.95 -18.50 -10.00
C GLU A 555 -22.62 -17.21 -9.21
N SER A 556 -23.64 -16.46 -8.79
CA SER A 556 -23.54 -15.36 -7.83
C SER A 556 -24.76 -15.33 -6.90
N HIS A 557 -24.91 -14.27 -6.12
CA HIS A 557 -25.95 -14.09 -5.13
C HIS A 557 -27.10 -13.21 -5.64
N TYR A 558 -28.33 -13.65 -5.40
CA TYR A 558 -29.51 -13.00 -5.94
C TYR A 558 -30.63 -12.87 -4.91
N ILE A 559 -31.38 -11.78 -4.99
CA ILE A 559 -32.66 -11.61 -4.31
C ILE A 559 -33.77 -11.63 -5.36
N VAL A 560 -34.76 -12.50 -5.15
CA VAL A 560 -35.97 -12.57 -5.97
C VAL A 560 -37.15 -12.07 -5.16
N ILE A 561 -37.83 -11.04 -5.65
CA ILE A 561 -39.06 -10.53 -5.05
C ILE A 561 -40.25 -11.05 -5.85
N ASN A 562 -41.09 -11.85 -5.19
CA ASN A 562 -42.36 -12.34 -5.70
C ASN A 562 -43.48 -11.35 -5.35
N TYR A 563 -44.17 -10.87 -6.36
CA TYR A 563 -45.39 -10.07 -6.24
C TYR A 563 -46.58 -11.02 -6.35
N LEU A 564 -47.37 -11.08 -5.28
CA LEU A 564 -48.47 -12.02 -5.16
C LEU A 564 -49.82 -11.37 -5.50
N SER A 565 -50.66 -12.11 -6.22
CA SER A 565 -52.08 -11.82 -6.44
C SER A 565 -52.87 -13.09 -6.15
N ASP A 566 -53.85 -13.02 -5.26
CA ASP A 566 -54.62 -14.17 -4.73
C ASP A 566 -53.76 -15.38 -4.30
N GLY A 567 -52.60 -15.10 -3.70
CA GLY A 567 -51.65 -16.12 -3.21
C GLY A 567 -50.81 -16.80 -4.30
N LYS A 568 -50.95 -16.40 -5.57
CA LYS A 568 -50.11 -16.86 -6.68
C LYS A 568 -49.09 -15.78 -7.08
N VAL A 569 -47.93 -16.21 -7.56
CA VAL A 569 -46.88 -15.31 -8.07
C VAL A 569 -47.30 -14.77 -9.43
N GLU A 570 -47.60 -13.47 -9.50
CA GLU A 570 -47.97 -12.78 -10.75
C GLU A 570 -46.74 -12.18 -11.44
N LYS A 571 -45.83 -11.61 -10.66
CA LYS A 571 -44.62 -10.96 -11.15
C LYS A 571 -43.43 -11.29 -10.27
N GLN A 572 -42.26 -11.40 -10.87
CA GLN A 572 -41.00 -11.53 -10.15
C GLN A 572 -40.02 -10.44 -10.58
N ARG A 573 -39.20 -9.99 -9.65
CA ARG A 573 -38.06 -9.11 -9.94
C ARG A 573 -36.81 -9.69 -9.31
N VAL A 574 -35.74 -9.73 -10.08
CA VAL A 574 -34.44 -10.28 -9.68
C VAL A 574 -33.46 -9.15 -9.48
N PHE A 575 -32.79 -9.15 -8.34
CA PHE A 575 -31.73 -8.22 -7.99
C PHE A 575 -30.46 -8.99 -7.69
N ASN A 576 -29.33 -8.48 -8.14
CA ASN A 576 -28.02 -8.98 -7.73
C ASN A 576 -27.62 -8.38 -6.37
N HIS A 577 -26.46 -8.78 -5.84
CA HIS A 577 -25.97 -8.29 -4.56
C HIS A 577 -25.70 -6.77 -4.57
N LEU A 578 -25.40 -6.21 -5.74
CA LEU A 578 -25.24 -4.77 -5.98
C LEU A 578 -26.56 -3.97 -5.96
N ARG A 579 -27.71 -4.61 -5.68
CA ARG A 579 -29.07 -4.01 -5.72
C ARG A 579 -29.51 -3.58 -7.13
N VAL A 580 -28.79 -4.01 -8.16
CA VAL A 580 -29.16 -3.74 -9.55
C VAL A 580 -30.25 -4.74 -9.95
N GLU A 581 -31.37 -4.22 -10.46
CA GLU A 581 -32.39 -5.08 -11.05
C GLU A 581 -31.89 -5.65 -12.38
N ILE A 582 -31.89 -6.98 -12.47
CA ILE A 582 -31.41 -7.72 -13.63
C ILE A 582 -32.50 -8.54 -14.31
N THR A 583 -33.76 -8.43 -13.88
CA THR A 583 -34.90 -9.22 -14.38
C THR A 583 -34.98 -9.26 -15.91
N SER A 584 -34.84 -8.12 -16.59
CA SER A 584 -34.89 -8.06 -18.06
C SER A 584 -33.60 -8.51 -18.76
N LYS A 585 -32.50 -8.67 -18.00
CA LYS A 585 -31.17 -9.00 -18.52
C LYS A 585 -30.88 -10.50 -18.49
N ILE A 586 -31.57 -11.27 -17.65
CA ILE A 586 -31.31 -12.72 -17.50
C ILE A 586 -31.57 -13.52 -18.78
N SER A 587 -32.41 -13.02 -19.68
CA SER A 587 -32.73 -13.65 -20.96
C SER A 587 -31.98 -13.03 -22.14
N LEU A 588 -31.16 -12.00 -21.91
CA LEU A 588 -30.38 -11.38 -22.97
C LEU A 588 -29.19 -12.26 -23.33
N PRO A 589 -28.80 -12.30 -24.62
CA PRO A 589 -27.59 -12.99 -25.03
C PRO A 589 -26.37 -12.36 -24.37
N ASN A 590 -25.38 -13.20 -24.11
CA ASN A 590 -24.17 -12.80 -23.44
C ASN A 590 -23.35 -11.78 -24.27
N PRO A 591 -23.15 -10.54 -23.80
CA PRO A 591 -22.32 -9.57 -24.51
C PRO A 591 -20.84 -9.95 -24.36
N LYS A 592 -20.13 -10.14 -25.47
CA LYS A 592 -18.69 -10.38 -25.47
C LYS A 592 -17.93 -9.17 -24.92
N LYS A 593 -17.23 -9.34 -23.80
CA LYS A 593 -16.35 -8.31 -23.24
C LYS A 593 -14.90 -8.76 -23.22
N ARG A 594 -14.01 -7.76 -23.21
CA ARG A 594 -12.61 -7.94 -22.87
C ARG A 594 -12.44 -7.57 -21.40
N ILE A 595 -11.91 -8.50 -20.63
CA ILE A 595 -11.63 -8.33 -19.21
C ILE A 595 -10.12 -8.20 -19.05
N LEU A 596 -9.66 -7.12 -18.42
CA LEU A 596 -8.24 -6.94 -18.09
C LEU A 596 -8.05 -7.12 -16.59
N LEU A 597 -7.17 -8.04 -16.20
CA LEU A 597 -6.86 -8.33 -14.82
C LEU A 597 -5.39 -8.03 -14.52
N PHE A 598 -5.15 -7.14 -13.56
CA PHE A 598 -3.83 -6.89 -13.00
C PHE A 598 -3.60 -7.73 -11.74
N VAL A 599 -2.45 -8.39 -11.64
CA VAL A 599 -2.09 -9.26 -10.51
C VAL A 599 -0.71 -8.86 -9.98
N ASN A 600 -0.68 -8.14 -8.86
CA ASN A 600 0.56 -7.61 -8.29
C ASN A 600 1.39 -8.72 -7.58
N GLY A 601 2.67 -8.41 -7.35
CA GLY A 601 3.59 -9.24 -6.59
C GLY A 601 3.63 -8.89 -5.10
N TYR A 602 4.83 -8.87 -4.53
CA TYR A 602 5.04 -8.33 -3.18
C TYR A 602 4.72 -6.83 -3.14
N ARG A 603 4.11 -6.38 -2.04
CA ARG A 603 3.79 -4.96 -1.77
C ARG A 603 4.85 -4.45 -0.80
N PRO A 604 5.71 -3.52 -1.22
CA PRO A 604 6.61 -2.85 -0.30
C PRO A 604 5.78 -2.12 0.80
N THR A 605 6.14 -2.25 2.07
CA THR A 605 5.48 -1.57 3.22
C THR A 605 5.87 -0.10 3.43
N SER A 606 6.70 0.46 2.55
CA SER A 606 7.07 1.86 2.60
C SER A 606 6.90 2.47 1.22
N ASN A 607 6.45 3.72 1.24
CA ASN A 607 6.39 4.62 0.10
C ASN A 607 7.79 5.20 -0.22
N GLY A 608 8.85 4.45 0.08
CA GLY A 608 10.22 4.84 -0.20
C GLY A 608 10.44 4.91 -1.71
N ASN A 609 11.09 5.98 -2.16
CA ASN A 609 11.44 6.26 -3.55
C ASN A 609 12.39 5.20 -4.18
N SER A 610 12.64 4.08 -3.49
CA SER A 610 13.30 2.86 -3.92
C SER A 610 12.79 1.67 -3.09
N PHE A 611 12.84 0.47 -3.67
CA PHE A 611 12.56 -0.78 -2.95
C PHE A 611 13.42 -0.90 -1.67
N GLU A 612 14.65 -0.41 -1.69
CA GLU A 612 15.61 -0.41 -0.57
C GLU A 612 15.09 0.30 0.69
N ALA A 613 14.58 1.53 0.53
CA ALA A 613 14.04 2.31 1.65
C ALA A 613 12.84 1.62 2.34
N THR A 614 12.15 0.77 1.58
CA THR A 614 11.08 -0.07 2.10
C THR A 614 11.55 -1.18 2.98
N PHE A 615 12.52 -1.95 2.52
CA PHE A 615 13.03 -3.05 3.32
C PHE A 615 13.77 -2.58 4.57
N ASP A 616 14.44 -1.42 4.51
CA ASP A 616 14.99 -0.76 5.70
C ASP A 616 13.92 -0.42 6.75
N SER A 617 12.74 0.04 6.31
CA SER A 617 11.62 0.32 7.20
C SER A 617 11.05 -0.97 7.80
N ILE A 618 10.96 -2.06 7.02
CA ILE A 618 10.52 -3.36 7.54
C ILE A 618 11.54 -3.91 8.55
N MET A 619 12.84 -3.82 8.29
CA MET A 619 13.86 -4.32 9.22
C MET A 619 13.86 -3.56 10.56
N LYS A 620 13.64 -2.25 10.53
CA LYS A 620 13.55 -1.44 11.75
C LYS A 620 12.26 -1.67 12.54
N LYS A 621 11.16 -2.02 11.85
CA LYS A 621 9.81 -2.06 12.46
C LYS A 621 9.20 -3.46 12.59
N GLY A 622 9.74 -4.46 11.89
CA GLY A 622 9.28 -5.86 11.91
C GLY A 622 7.90 -6.11 11.29
N LEU A 623 7.38 -5.20 10.46
CA LEU A 623 6.01 -5.26 9.94
C LEU A 623 6.00 -5.43 8.42
N GLU A 624 5.71 -6.65 7.95
CA GLU A 624 5.22 -6.88 6.59
C GLU A 624 3.71 -6.58 6.53
N HIS A 625 3.21 -6.26 5.34
CA HIS A 625 1.77 -6.18 5.10
C HIS A 625 1.12 -7.55 5.31
N ALA A 626 -0.15 -7.56 5.74
CA ALA A 626 -0.90 -8.81 5.85
C ALA A 626 -0.99 -9.51 4.49
N ASN A 627 -1.03 -10.84 4.47
CA ASN A 627 -1.26 -11.58 3.23
C ASN A 627 -2.61 -11.21 2.61
N SER A 628 -2.73 -11.40 1.29
CA SER A 628 -3.95 -11.17 0.53
C SER A 628 -5.20 -11.81 1.16
N ASN A 629 -6.31 -11.08 1.13
CA ASN A 629 -7.65 -11.61 1.46
C ASN A 629 -8.25 -12.45 0.32
N ASN A 630 -7.56 -12.55 -0.81
CA ASN A 630 -7.99 -13.21 -2.04
C ASN A 630 -9.26 -12.62 -2.66
N LEU A 631 -9.49 -11.33 -2.46
CA LEU A 631 -10.59 -10.59 -3.09
C LEU A 631 -10.11 -9.92 -4.39
N ILE A 632 -11.07 -9.51 -5.20
CA ILE A 632 -10.86 -8.81 -6.47
C ILE A 632 -11.47 -7.42 -6.35
N TYR A 633 -10.77 -6.42 -6.85
CA TYR A 633 -11.14 -5.01 -6.79
C TYR A 633 -11.33 -4.45 -8.20
N ASP A 634 -12.18 -3.45 -8.35
CA ASP A 634 -12.42 -2.69 -9.59
C ASP A 634 -11.49 -1.47 -9.73
N HIS A 635 -10.62 -1.24 -8.75
CA HIS A 635 -9.63 -0.17 -8.72
C HIS A 635 -8.30 -0.66 -8.14
N ASP A 636 -7.21 0.06 -8.42
CA ASP A 636 -5.87 -0.24 -7.91
C ASP A 636 -5.74 0.16 -6.43
N ARG A 637 -6.39 -0.61 -5.55
CA ARG A 637 -6.51 -0.34 -4.12
C ARG A 637 -5.18 0.06 -3.43
N TYR A 638 -4.08 -0.55 -3.86
CA TYR A 638 -2.76 -0.35 -3.23
C TYR A 638 -1.84 0.57 -4.03
N ASN A 639 -2.36 1.23 -5.08
CA ASN A 639 -1.58 2.08 -5.97
C ASN A 639 -0.34 1.34 -6.49
N TYR A 640 -0.47 0.05 -6.83
CA TYR A 640 0.66 -0.76 -7.26
C TYR A 640 1.04 -0.54 -8.72
N TRP A 641 0.07 -0.14 -9.55
CA TRP A 641 0.20 -0.04 -11.00
C TRP A 641 0.13 1.40 -11.48
N GLU A 642 -0.75 2.21 -10.89
CA GLU A 642 -1.06 3.55 -11.42
C GLU A 642 0.07 4.56 -11.15
N ILE A 643 0.61 4.59 -9.94
CA ILE A 643 1.65 5.57 -9.55
C ILE A 643 2.96 5.36 -10.33
N TRP A 644 3.17 4.17 -10.87
CA TRP A 644 4.40 3.81 -11.56
C TRP A 644 4.25 3.94 -13.08
N ASN A 645 4.30 5.19 -13.55
CA ASN A 645 4.17 5.57 -14.96
C ASN A 645 2.83 5.17 -15.60
N GLU A 646 1.75 5.11 -14.81
CA GLU A 646 0.40 4.76 -15.26
C GLU A 646 0.37 3.43 -16.03
N MET A 647 1.07 2.42 -15.49
CA MET A 647 1.24 1.13 -16.15
C MET A 647 -0.11 0.50 -16.52
N ASN A 648 -1.09 0.59 -15.62
CA ASN A 648 -2.46 0.15 -15.86
C ASN A 648 -3.09 0.83 -17.08
N LYS A 649 -3.09 2.17 -17.12
CA LYS A 649 -3.68 2.96 -18.23
C LYS A 649 -3.03 2.64 -19.58
N ARG A 650 -1.73 2.33 -19.61
CA ARG A 650 -1.03 1.94 -20.85
C ARG A 650 -1.53 0.61 -21.39
N PHE A 651 -1.70 -0.40 -20.54
CA PHE A 651 -2.31 -1.66 -20.93
C PHE A 651 -3.78 -1.48 -21.34
N GLU A 652 -4.55 -0.68 -20.60
CA GLU A 652 -5.94 -0.34 -20.95
C GLU A 652 -6.01 0.31 -22.33
N SER A 653 -5.09 1.21 -22.66
CA SER A 653 -5.03 1.86 -23.97
C SER A 653 -4.79 0.87 -25.12
N LYS A 654 -3.99 -0.18 -24.90
CA LYS A 654 -3.69 -1.22 -25.89
C LYS A 654 -4.79 -2.27 -26.00
N ILE A 655 -5.29 -2.77 -24.88
CA ILE A 655 -6.25 -3.88 -24.81
C ILE A 655 -7.69 -3.40 -24.98
N ASN A 656 -7.97 -2.13 -24.70
CA ASN A 656 -9.30 -1.52 -24.77
C ASN A 656 -10.36 -2.42 -24.08
N PRO A 657 -10.17 -2.72 -22.77
CA PRO A 657 -11.06 -3.61 -22.04
C PRO A 657 -12.44 -2.97 -21.81
N GLY A 658 -13.47 -3.80 -21.70
CA GLY A 658 -14.78 -3.34 -21.22
C GLY A 658 -14.80 -3.19 -19.70
N GLU A 659 -14.02 -4.00 -18.99
CA GLU A 659 -13.88 -3.98 -17.53
C GLU A 659 -12.43 -4.28 -17.14
N THR A 660 -11.92 -3.54 -16.14
CA THR A 660 -10.59 -3.76 -15.55
C THR A 660 -10.75 -4.17 -14.09
N PHE A 661 -9.98 -5.17 -13.65
CA PHE A 661 -9.94 -5.65 -12.28
C PHE A 661 -8.50 -5.77 -11.76
N TYR A 662 -8.38 -5.76 -10.44
CA TYR A 662 -7.12 -5.81 -9.71
C TYR A 662 -7.19 -6.91 -8.64
N ALA A 663 -6.27 -7.87 -8.72
CA ALA A 663 -6.11 -8.92 -7.72
C ALA A 663 -4.87 -8.66 -6.87
N ASP A 664 -5.04 -8.77 -5.55
CA ASP A 664 -3.92 -8.67 -4.61
C ASP A 664 -3.16 -10.01 -4.51
N GLY A 665 -2.03 -10.14 -5.20
CA GLY A 665 -1.12 -11.27 -5.11
C GLY A 665 -0.13 -11.21 -3.94
N HIS A 666 -0.25 -10.21 -3.05
CA HIS A 666 0.67 -10.01 -1.94
C HIS A 666 0.70 -11.18 -0.96
N HIS A 667 1.90 -11.69 -0.73
CA HIS A 667 2.20 -12.61 0.37
C HIS A 667 3.60 -12.29 0.90
N SER A 668 3.85 -12.63 2.16
CA SER A 668 5.14 -12.52 2.84
C SER A 668 6.33 -12.93 1.97
N VAL A 669 7.48 -12.26 2.13
CA VAL A 669 8.75 -12.65 1.47
C VAL A 669 9.12 -14.10 1.77
N SER A 670 8.62 -14.69 2.85
CA SER A 670 8.80 -16.12 3.15
C SER A 670 8.31 -17.08 2.07
N THR A 671 7.41 -16.62 1.19
CA THR A 671 6.92 -17.39 0.03
C THR A 671 7.79 -17.22 -1.23
N SER A 672 8.70 -16.26 -1.25
CA SER A 672 9.67 -16.00 -2.33
C SER A 672 10.86 -16.97 -2.26
N ASN A 673 11.76 -16.93 -3.24
CA ASN A 673 13.04 -17.65 -3.24
C ASN A 673 13.93 -17.25 -2.06
N HIS A 674 13.74 -16.04 -1.52
CA HIS A 674 14.48 -15.54 -0.36
C HIS A 674 14.02 -16.11 0.98
N ARG A 675 12.85 -16.77 1.06
CA ARG A 675 12.36 -17.51 2.26
C ARG A 675 12.23 -16.75 3.58
N GLY A 676 12.69 -15.51 3.64
CA GLY A 676 12.63 -14.66 4.81
C GLY A 676 13.15 -13.26 4.49
N LEU A 677 12.73 -12.30 5.31
CA LEU A 677 13.10 -10.90 5.17
C LEU A 677 14.59 -10.66 5.41
N VAL A 678 15.17 -11.38 6.38
CA VAL A 678 16.59 -11.26 6.75
C VAL A 678 17.47 -11.67 5.56
N GLU A 679 17.22 -12.84 4.98
CA GLU A 679 17.94 -13.34 3.80
C GLU A 679 17.85 -12.38 2.61
N PHE A 680 16.65 -11.86 2.33
CA PHE A 680 16.45 -10.86 1.28
C PHE A 680 17.27 -9.58 1.53
N THR A 681 17.25 -9.08 2.76
CA THR A 681 17.88 -7.78 3.09
C THR A 681 19.39 -7.87 3.16
N THR A 682 19.93 -8.97 3.71
CA THR A 682 21.38 -9.22 3.68
C THR A 682 21.88 -9.25 2.25
N LEU A 683 21.19 -9.99 1.37
CA LEU A 683 21.54 -10.05 -0.04
C LEU A 683 21.48 -8.66 -0.70
N SER A 684 20.42 -7.88 -0.47
CA SER A 684 20.29 -6.56 -1.11
C SER A 684 21.35 -5.55 -0.68
N GLN A 685 21.86 -5.65 0.56
CA GLN A 685 22.91 -4.78 1.09
C GLN A 685 24.31 -5.16 0.60
N GLU A 686 24.57 -6.46 0.44
CA GLU A 686 25.86 -6.97 -0.02
C GLU A 686 26.00 -6.91 -1.55
N TYR A 687 24.88 -6.86 -2.26
CA TYR A 687 24.86 -6.88 -3.71
C TYR A 687 25.60 -5.66 -4.31
N PRO A 688 26.52 -5.86 -5.27
CA PRO A 688 27.29 -4.75 -5.80
C PRO A 688 26.43 -3.81 -6.64
N ASN A 689 26.67 -2.51 -6.43
CA ASN A 689 26.08 -1.45 -7.22
C ASN A 689 26.42 -1.58 -8.71
N ARG A 690 25.54 -1.06 -9.56
CA ARG A 690 25.76 -0.93 -11.00
C ARG A 690 27.11 -0.27 -11.30
N CYS A 691 27.91 -0.85 -12.20
CA CYS A 691 29.18 -0.26 -12.62
C CYS A 691 29.00 1.15 -13.21
N LYS A 692 29.98 2.04 -13.00
CA LYS A 692 29.94 3.39 -13.61
C LYS A 692 30.11 3.37 -15.12
N ASN A 693 30.88 2.42 -15.67
CA ASN A 693 31.10 2.28 -17.11
C ASN A 693 30.17 1.19 -17.70
N PRO A 694 29.23 1.55 -18.58
CA PRO A 694 28.31 0.57 -19.19
C PRO A 694 28.97 -0.48 -20.09
N LYS A 695 30.23 -0.29 -20.48
CA LYS A 695 30.96 -1.19 -21.39
C LYS A 695 31.94 -2.12 -20.67
N LYS A 696 32.11 -2.00 -19.35
CA LYS A 696 33.09 -2.78 -18.58
C LYS A 696 32.49 -3.16 -17.23
N HIS A 697 32.27 -4.45 -17.06
CA HIS A 697 31.72 -5.04 -15.85
C HIS A 697 32.74 -5.97 -15.21
N VAL A 698 33.09 -5.69 -13.95
CA VAL A 698 33.88 -6.57 -13.08
C VAL A 698 33.18 -6.51 -11.73
N CYS A 699 32.13 -7.31 -11.61
CA CYS A 699 31.22 -7.26 -10.48
C CYS A 699 31.55 -8.42 -9.54
N GLN A 700 32.09 -8.05 -8.39
CA GLN A 700 32.43 -8.92 -7.26
C GLN A 700 31.73 -8.40 -6.02
N ASP A 701 31.49 -9.28 -5.06
CA ASP A 701 30.98 -8.90 -3.74
C ASP A 701 32.08 -8.28 -2.85
N VAL A 702 31.77 -8.07 -1.57
CA VAL A 702 32.70 -7.51 -0.59
C VAL A 702 33.87 -8.44 -0.23
N GLU A 703 33.74 -9.74 -0.49
CA GLU A 703 34.76 -10.76 -0.22
C GLU A 703 35.62 -11.09 -1.46
N GLY A 704 35.20 -10.60 -2.64
CA GLY A 704 35.89 -10.77 -3.92
C GLY A 704 35.32 -11.89 -4.78
N ASP A 705 34.24 -12.54 -4.35
CA ASP A 705 33.56 -13.59 -5.10
C ASP A 705 32.65 -12.99 -6.18
N MET A 706 32.39 -13.78 -7.21
CA MET A 706 31.61 -13.31 -8.36
C MET A 706 30.14 -13.16 -7.99
N THR A 707 29.55 -12.00 -8.30
CA THR A 707 28.16 -11.63 -7.93
C THR A 707 27.10 -12.66 -8.34
N TYR A 708 27.33 -13.45 -9.40
CA TYR A 708 26.35 -14.44 -9.83
C TYR A 708 26.12 -15.57 -8.81
N GLU A 709 27.06 -15.79 -7.89
CA GLU A 709 26.97 -16.82 -6.85
C GLU A 709 26.06 -16.40 -5.69
N MET A 710 25.81 -15.09 -5.54
CA MET A 710 24.95 -14.53 -4.50
C MET A 710 23.45 -14.72 -4.77
N PHE A 711 23.05 -14.96 -6.03
CA PHE A 711 21.62 -15.04 -6.36
C PHE A 711 20.93 -16.26 -5.76
N ASN A 712 19.72 -16.05 -5.25
CA ASN A 712 18.84 -17.12 -4.78
C ASN A 712 18.20 -17.89 -5.96
N LEU A 713 18.99 -18.77 -6.58
CA LEU A 713 18.59 -19.57 -7.75
C LEU A 713 17.72 -20.78 -7.40
N LYS A 714 17.64 -21.17 -6.12
CA LYS A 714 16.86 -22.34 -5.71
C LYS A 714 15.38 -21.98 -5.58
N PRO A 715 14.49 -22.56 -6.38
CA PRO A 715 13.07 -22.23 -6.37
C PRO A 715 12.38 -22.57 -5.03
N ASN A 716 11.60 -21.63 -4.48
CA ASN A 716 10.70 -21.91 -3.36
C ASN A 716 9.34 -22.47 -3.85
N LYS A 717 9.34 -23.74 -4.26
CA LYS A 717 8.13 -24.44 -4.77
C LYS A 717 6.95 -24.41 -3.80
N LYS A 718 7.20 -24.48 -2.48
CA LYS A 718 6.15 -24.45 -1.46
C LYS A 718 5.46 -23.09 -1.43
N GLY A 719 6.24 -22.02 -1.41
CA GLY A 719 5.71 -20.65 -1.47
C GLY A 719 4.98 -20.36 -2.78
N PHE A 720 5.49 -20.86 -3.90
CA PHE A 720 4.82 -20.80 -5.20
C PHE A 720 3.43 -21.45 -5.17
N GLU A 721 3.33 -22.69 -4.71
CA GLU A 721 2.05 -23.41 -4.63
C GLU A 721 1.10 -22.82 -3.59
N GLU A 722 1.60 -22.18 -2.54
CA GLU A 722 0.78 -21.40 -1.61
C GLU A 722 0.11 -20.22 -2.32
N ARG A 723 0.87 -19.41 -3.08
CA ARG A 723 0.30 -18.31 -3.86
C ARG A 723 -0.66 -18.80 -4.94
N ARG A 724 -0.34 -19.91 -5.60
CA ARG A 724 -1.24 -20.52 -6.60
C ARG A 724 -2.57 -20.99 -5.99
N ARG A 725 -2.55 -21.60 -4.80
CA ARG A 725 -3.79 -21.99 -4.09
C ARG A 725 -4.63 -20.78 -3.70
N ASN A 726 -4.00 -19.72 -3.22
CA ASN A 726 -4.66 -18.45 -2.92
C ASN A 726 -5.23 -17.79 -4.19
N GLY A 727 -4.49 -17.86 -5.31
CA GLY A 727 -4.97 -17.44 -6.62
C GLY A 727 -6.20 -18.18 -7.12
N ARG A 728 -6.36 -19.48 -6.80
CA ARG A 728 -7.61 -20.22 -7.11
C ARG A 728 -8.81 -19.63 -6.39
N ILE A 729 -8.64 -19.16 -5.15
CA ILE A 729 -9.71 -18.51 -4.39
C ILE A 729 -10.11 -17.21 -5.08
N ALA A 730 -9.14 -16.37 -5.45
CA ALA A 730 -9.40 -15.16 -6.24
C ALA A 730 -10.03 -15.45 -7.61
N GLY A 731 -9.66 -16.54 -8.27
CA GLY A 731 -10.28 -16.98 -9.52
C GLY A 731 -11.77 -17.29 -9.36
N ARG A 732 -12.17 -17.86 -8.22
CA ARG A 732 -13.59 -18.10 -7.90
C ARG A 732 -14.34 -16.78 -7.68
N ASN A 733 -13.69 -15.81 -7.02
CA ASN A 733 -14.26 -14.48 -6.83
C ASN A 733 -14.40 -13.71 -8.15
N LEU A 734 -13.39 -13.77 -9.03
CA LEU A 734 -13.48 -13.16 -10.36
C LEU A 734 -14.61 -13.82 -11.17
N TYR A 735 -14.70 -15.15 -11.17
CA TYR A 735 -15.79 -15.86 -11.84
C TYR A 735 -17.16 -15.41 -11.36
N GLN A 736 -17.34 -15.26 -10.05
CA GLN A 736 -18.57 -14.75 -9.47
C GLN A 736 -18.87 -13.32 -9.93
N MET A 737 -17.88 -12.42 -9.91
CA MET A 737 -18.05 -11.03 -10.31
C MET A 737 -18.46 -10.92 -11.79
N LEU A 738 -17.85 -11.70 -12.67
CA LEU A 738 -18.20 -11.78 -14.08
C LEU A 738 -19.61 -12.36 -14.32
N ASN A 739 -20.16 -13.08 -13.33
CA ASN A 739 -21.50 -13.66 -13.37
C ASN A 739 -22.46 -12.99 -12.38
N GLU A 740 -22.29 -11.70 -12.06
CA GLU A 740 -23.32 -10.88 -11.39
C GLU A 740 -24.58 -10.73 -12.24
N ILE A 741 -24.44 -10.85 -13.56
CA ILE A 741 -25.52 -11.24 -14.46
C ILE A 741 -25.34 -12.74 -14.74
N PRO A 742 -26.37 -13.58 -14.49
CA PRO A 742 -26.21 -15.03 -14.54
C PRO A 742 -25.60 -15.56 -15.85
N ASN A 743 -24.59 -16.42 -15.73
CA ASN A 743 -24.01 -17.24 -16.80
C ASN A 743 -23.49 -16.47 -18.02
N GLN A 744 -22.91 -15.28 -17.81
CA GLN A 744 -22.41 -14.40 -18.88
C GLN A 744 -20.88 -14.42 -19.07
N SER A 745 -20.08 -15.14 -18.29
CA SER A 745 -18.62 -15.06 -18.47
C SER A 745 -18.05 -15.89 -19.63
N PHE A 746 -18.82 -16.82 -20.22
CA PHE A 746 -18.25 -17.83 -21.12
C PHE A 746 -17.68 -17.25 -22.42
N ASP A 747 -18.35 -16.25 -23.00
CA ASP A 747 -17.90 -15.61 -24.25
C ASP A 747 -16.91 -14.46 -24.02
N ASP A 748 -16.64 -14.10 -22.77
CA ASP A 748 -15.67 -13.07 -22.43
C ASP A 748 -14.25 -13.53 -22.76
N THR A 749 -13.37 -12.55 -22.96
CA THR A 749 -11.93 -12.79 -23.19
C THR A 749 -11.11 -12.13 -22.09
N LEU A 750 -10.40 -12.94 -21.32
CA LEU A 750 -9.54 -12.53 -20.22
C LEU A 750 -8.11 -12.22 -20.69
N TYR A 751 -7.61 -11.07 -20.28
CA TYR A 751 -6.21 -10.65 -20.39
C TYR A 751 -5.65 -10.50 -18.99
N ILE A 752 -4.46 -11.05 -18.73
CA ILE A 752 -3.80 -10.96 -17.42
C ILE A 752 -2.46 -10.26 -17.57
N VAL A 753 -2.21 -9.29 -16.70
CA VAL A 753 -0.89 -8.69 -16.47
C VAL A 753 -0.45 -9.10 -15.07
N ALA A 754 0.60 -9.91 -14.97
CA ALA A 754 1.12 -10.38 -13.69
C ALA A 754 2.55 -9.89 -13.48
N HIS A 755 2.86 -9.44 -12.27
CA HIS A 755 4.21 -9.01 -11.90
C HIS A 755 4.81 -9.90 -10.82
N SER A 756 6.10 -10.27 -10.95
CA SER A 756 6.84 -11.01 -9.92
C SER A 756 6.12 -12.33 -9.55
N MET A 757 6.08 -12.68 -8.26
CA MET A 757 5.31 -13.82 -7.74
C MET A 757 3.78 -13.68 -7.92
N GLY A 758 3.28 -12.54 -8.40
CA GLY A 758 1.90 -12.41 -8.90
C GLY A 758 1.62 -13.38 -10.06
N TYR A 759 2.66 -13.83 -10.78
CA TYR A 759 2.56 -14.91 -11.76
C TYR A 759 2.00 -16.22 -11.16
N ALA A 760 2.52 -16.65 -9.99
CA ALA A 760 2.05 -17.87 -9.33
C ALA A 760 0.56 -17.76 -8.95
N TYR A 761 0.17 -16.58 -8.47
CA TYR A 761 -1.21 -16.25 -8.14
C TYR A 761 -2.12 -16.25 -9.38
N ALA A 762 -1.68 -15.62 -10.47
CA ALA A 762 -2.37 -15.60 -11.76
C ALA A 762 -2.56 -16.99 -12.37
N LEU A 763 -1.60 -17.91 -12.21
CA LEU A 763 -1.79 -19.31 -12.60
C LEU A 763 -2.91 -19.98 -11.81
N GLY A 764 -3.06 -19.66 -10.52
CA GLY A 764 -4.16 -20.12 -9.70
C GLY A 764 -5.52 -19.64 -10.21
N ILE A 765 -5.60 -18.36 -10.58
CA ILE A 765 -6.80 -17.77 -11.21
C ILE A 765 -7.12 -18.49 -12.53
N THR A 766 -6.09 -18.68 -13.37
CA THR A 766 -6.21 -19.37 -14.66
C THR A 766 -6.71 -20.82 -14.49
N ASP A 767 -6.21 -21.53 -13.48
CA ASP A 767 -6.64 -22.89 -13.20
C ASP A 767 -8.13 -23.00 -12.86
N GLU A 768 -8.67 -22.00 -12.17
CA GLU A 768 -10.09 -21.97 -11.78
C GLU A 768 -11.00 -21.54 -12.94
N LEU A 769 -10.52 -20.67 -13.82
CA LEU A 769 -11.29 -20.12 -14.94
C LEU A 769 -11.22 -20.95 -16.22
N ARG A 770 -10.38 -22.00 -16.25
CA ARG A 770 -10.24 -22.88 -17.41
C ARG A 770 -11.59 -23.48 -17.80
N GLY A 771 -11.98 -23.26 -19.06
CA GLY A 771 -13.26 -23.73 -19.62
C GLY A 771 -14.48 -22.89 -19.24
N LYS A 772 -14.29 -21.76 -18.51
CA LYS A 772 -15.37 -20.85 -18.08
C LYS A 772 -15.28 -19.47 -18.72
N ILE A 773 -14.18 -19.16 -19.40
CA ILE A 773 -13.88 -17.92 -20.11
C ILE A 773 -12.84 -18.20 -21.21
N ASN A 774 -12.76 -17.35 -22.23
CA ASN A 774 -11.71 -17.42 -23.23
C ASN A 774 -10.45 -16.70 -22.75
N PHE A 775 -9.27 -17.24 -23.03
CA PHE A 775 -8.01 -16.57 -22.68
C PHE A 775 -7.42 -15.82 -23.87
N GLY A 776 -7.25 -14.52 -23.71
CA GLY A 776 -6.71 -13.60 -24.70
C GLY A 776 -5.19 -13.53 -24.63
N GLY A 777 -4.66 -12.73 -23.70
CA GLY A 777 -3.22 -12.49 -23.55
C GLY A 777 -2.75 -12.61 -22.11
N PHE A 778 -1.59 -13.23 -21.90
CA PHE A 778 -0.95 -13.32 -20.58
C PHE A 778 0.43 -12.66 -20.61
N TYR A 779 0.53 -11.50 -19.97
CA TYR A 779 1.75 -10.68 -19.91
C TYR A 779 2.40 -10.83 -18.54
N ILE A 780 3.60 -11.39 -18.51
CA ILE A 780 4.30 -11.78 -17.30
C ILE A 780 5.54 -10.88 -17.14
N LEU A 781 5.50 -9.95 -16.19
CA LEU A 781 6.55 -8.98 -15.93
C LEU A 781 7.43 -9.46 -14.76
N ALA A 782 8.73 -9.56 -15.00
CA ALA A 782 9.74 -9.94 -14.00
C ALA A 782 9.35 -11.16 -13.11
N PRO A 783 8.81 -12.27 -13.65
CA PRO A 783 8.32 -13.36 -12.81
C PRO A 783 9.42 -13.99 -11.96
N GLU A 784 9.13 -14.12 -10.67
CA GLU A 784 9.98 -14.86 -9.76
C GLU A 784 9.59 -16.34 -9.76
N ASN A 785 10.58 -17.22 -9.69
CA ASN A 785 10.36 -18.66 -9.55
C ASN A 785 9.45 -19.23 -10.66
N ALA A 786 9.56 -18.67 -11.87
CA ALA A 786 8.65 -18.95 -12.98
C ALA A 786 8.68 -20.43 -13.41
N GLU A 787 9.84 -21.07 -13.27
CA GLU A 787 10.05 -22.50 -13.57
C GLU A 787 9.24 -23.47 -12.69
N SER A 788 8.75 -23.01 -11.53
CA SER A 788 7.91 -23.85 -10.66
C SER A 788 6.48 -24.03 -11.19
N GLY A 789 6.02 -23.10 -12.02
CA GLY A 789 4.70 -23.14 -12.65
C GLY A 789 4.77 -23.41 -14.14
N LYS A 790 3.65 -23.86 -14.72
CA LYS A 790 3.55 -24.13 -16.15
C LYS A 790 2.36 -23.39 -16.76
N VAL A 791 2.60 -22.63 -17.83
CA VAL A 791 1.56 -22.11 -18.73
C VAL A 791 1.20 -23.16 -19.79
N ASN A 792 -0.05 -23.15 -20.22
CA ASN A 792 -0.49 -23.92 -21.38
C ASN A 792 -0.71 -22.97 -22.57
N MET A 793 0.28 -22.86 -23.46
CA MET A 793 0.20 -21.94 -24.59
C MET A 793 -0.99 -22.19 -25.53
N ALA A 794 -1.51 -23.42 -25.61
CA ALA A 794 -2.67 -23.74 -26.45
C ALA A 794 -3.98 -23.13 -25.93
N GLU A 795 -4.04 -22.75 -24.66
CA GLU A 795 -5.21 -22.12 -24.05
C GLU A 795 -5.27 -20.61 -24.34
N TRP A 796 -4.14 -19.97 -24.65
CA TRP A 796 -4.01 -18.52 -24.78
C TRP A 796 -3.76 -18.10 -26.23
N LYS A 797 -4.28 -16.94 -26.66
CA LYS A 797 -3.93 -16.39 -27.98
C LYS A 797 -2.48 -15.88 -28.01
N GLU A 798 -1.99 -15.34 -26.90
CA GLU A 798 -0.59 -14.94 -26.75
C GLU A 798 -0.13 -15.01 -25.29
N ILE A 799 1.15 -15.31 -25.10
CA ILE A 799 1.82 -15.27 -23.80
C ILE A 799 3.19 -14.64 -24.01
N TRP A 800 3.54 -13.65 -23.18
CA TRP A 800 4.85 -13.00 -23.22
C TRP A 800 5.43 -12.88 -21.82
N GLN A 801 6.71 -13.21 -21.70
CA GLN A 801 7.50 -13.00 -20.49
C GLN A 801 8.52 -11.89 -20.71
N TYR A 802 8.49 -10.86 -19.88
CA TYR A 802 9.41 -9.73 -19.91
C TYR A 802 10.31 -9.76 -18.68
N GLY A 803 11.62 -9.52 -18.82
CA GLY A 803 12.53 -9.54 -17.68
C GLY A 803 14.00 -9.27 -18.01
N SER A 804 14.89 -9.58 -17.07
CA SER A 804 16.34 -9.65 -17.30
C SER A 804 16.75 -10.95 -17.99
N ASP A 805 17.75 -10.91 -18.87
CA ASP A 805 18.36 -12.13 -19.42
C ASP A 805 19.45 -12.65 -18.47
N PHE A 806 19.02 -13.46 -17.51
CA PHE A 806 19.90 -14.04 -16.51
C PHE A 806 20.94 -15.00 -17.13
N ASP A 807 20.52 -15.84 -18.06
CA ASP A 807 21.37 -16.92 -18.59
C ASP A 807 22.53 -16.36 -19.43
N GLU A 808 22.25 -15.33 -20.24
CA GLU A 808 23.26 -14.69 -21.08
C GLU A 808 24.21 -13.82 -20.26
N ASN A 809 23.70 -13.07 -19.26
CA ASN A 809 24.48 -12.00 -18.63
C ASN A 809 25.08 -12.33 -17.26
N LYS A 810 24.79 -13.50 -16.65
CA LYS A 810 25.30 -13.84 -15.31
C LYS A 810 26.84 -13.81 -15.18
N PHE A 811 27.57 -14.11 -16.26
CA PHE A 811 29.04 -14.05 -16.26
C PHE A 811 29.61 -12.75 -16.86
N ILE A 812 28.78 -11.96 -17.55
CA ILE A 812 29.22 -10.77 -18.29
C ILE A 812 28.95 -9.52 -17.48
N SER A 813 27.72 -9.35 -17.00
CA SER A 813 27.27 -8.15 -16.29
C SER A 813 26.27 -8.50 -15.18
N PRO A 814 26.67 -9.32 -14.17
CA PRO A 814 25.73 -9.80 -13.17
C PRO A 814 25.07 -8.67 -12.39
N CYS A 815 25.79 -7.60 -12.08
CA CYS A 815 25.29 -6.37 -11.43
C CYS A 815 24.19 -5.60 -12.19
N LEU A 816 23.85 -6.00 -13.42
CA LEU A 816 22.70 -5.46 -14.18
C LEU A 816 21.46 -6.35 -14.12
N LEU A 817 21.56 -7.53 -13.51
CA LEU A 817 20.46 -8.48 -13.45
C LEU A 817 19.50 -8.15 -12.31
N ASP A 818 18.30 -8.70 -12.43
CA ASP A 818 17.30 -8.71 -11.37
C ASP A 818 17.78 -9.56 -10.19
N GLY A 819 18.05 -8.90 -9.06
CA GLY A 819 18.47 -9.55 -7.82
C GLY A 819 17.35 -9.84 -6.85
N ILE A 820 16.17 -9.24 -7.06
CA ILE A 820 14.96 -9.65 -6.35
C ILE A 820 14.47 -11.00 -6.89
N ALA A 821 14.43 -11.15 -8.19
CA ALA A 821 13.95 -12.34 -8.86
C ALA A 821 14.87 -12.71 -10.03
N PRO A 822 15.88 -13.56 -9.79
CA PRO A 822 16.65 -14.15 -10.88
C PRO A 822 15.71 -14.80 -11.90
N GLN A 823 15.66 -14.22 -13.10
CA GLN A 823 14.60 -14.48 -14.07
C GLN A 823 14.79 -15.83 -14.76
N THR A 824 13.95 -16.80 -14.43
CA THR A 824 13.87 -18.09 -15.11
C THR A 824 12.74 -18.11 -16.13
N LYS A 825 12.82 -18.97 -17.15
CA LYS A 825 11.74 -19.14 -18.12
C LYS A 825 10.53 -19.80 -17.45
N ALA A 826 9.34 -19.22 -17.65
CA ALA A 826 8.09 -19.84 -17.25
C ALA A 826 7.94 -21.25 -17.87
N GLY A 827 7.56 -22.24 -17.06
CA GLY A 827 7.37 -23.60 -17.56
C GLY A 827 6.33 -23.62 -18.69
N GLY A 828 6.58 -24.40 -19.74
CA GLY A 828 5.66 -24.50 -20.90
C GLY A 828 5.69 -23.32 -21.87
N LEU A 829 6.48 -22.28 -21.60
CA LEU A 829 6.70 -21.15 -22.52
C LEU A 829 7.84 -21.47 -23.50
N ASN A 830 7.68 -21.05 -24.75
CA ASN A 830 8.74 -21.10 -25.77
C ASN A 830 9.84 -20.06 -25.48
N LYS A 831 11.05 -20.26 -26.01
CA LYS A 831 12.18 -19.35 -25.73
C LYS A 831 11.96 -18.00 -26.41
N GLU A 832 11.32 -18.03 -27.57
CA GLU A 832 10.99 -16.91 -28.46
C GLU A 832 9.94 -15.98 -27.85
N ASN A 833 9.17 -16.46 -26.87
CA ASN A 833 8.19 -15.67 -26.13
C ASN A 833 8.77 -14.97 -24.89
N ARG A 834 10.10 -14.87 -24.80
CA ARG A 834 10.81 -14.10 -23.77
C ARG A 834 11.43 -12.86 -24.41
N VAL A 835 11.24 -11.73 -23.75
CA VAL A 835 11.76 -10.44 -24.21
C VAL A 835 12.48 -9.78 -23.04
N PHE A 836 13.65 -9.20 -23.32
CA PHE A 836 14.55 -8.73 -22.28
C PHE A 836 14.67 -7.22 -22.27
N ILE A 837 15.00 -6.66 -21.11
CA ILE A 837 15.22 -5.22 -20.96
C ILE A 837 16.31 -4.77 -21.96
N PRO A 838 16.01 -3.83 -22.87
CA PRO A 838 16.97 -3.34 -23.86
C PRO A 838 18.27 -2.79 -23.25
N ASP A 839 19.40 -3.03 -23.92
CA ASP A 839 20.73 -2.60 -23.43
C ASP A 839 20.91 -1.09 -23.33
N ASN A 840 20.22 -0.33 -24.18
CA ASN A 840 20.21 1.13 -24.11
C ASN A 840 19.51 1.67 -22.84
N LEU A 841 18.73 0.84 -22.13
CA LEU A 841 18.09 1.18 -20.86
C LEU A 841 18.98 0.83 -19.66
N TYR A 842 20.29 1.06 -19.78
CA TYR A 842 21.29 0.79 -18.74
C TYR A 842 20.89 1.26 -17.33
N LYS A 843 20.28 2.46 -17.24
CA LYS A 843 19.86 3.06 -15.97
C LYS A 843 18.67 2.36 -15.30
N ARG A 844 18.01 1.43 -16.00
CA ARG A 844 16.86 0.65 -15.53
C ARG A 844 17.22 -0.82 -15.24
N LYS A 845 18.51 -1.17 -15.23
CA LYS A 845 19.02 -2.53 -15.03
C LYS A 845 19.81 -2.67 -13.71
N GLY A 846 19.49 -3.61 -12.83
CA GLY A 846 20.21 -3.87 -11.58
C GLY A 846 19.32 -4.51 -10.53
N PHE A 847 19.85 -4.69 -9.31
CA PHE A 847 19.20 -5.49 -8.25
C PHE A 847 17.71 -5.20 -8.08
N PHE A 848 17.36 -3.93 -7.82
CA PHE A 848 15.99 -3.47 -7.67
C PHE A 848 15.37 -2.98 -8.99
N ASP A 849 16.13 -2.22 -9.77
CA ASP A 849 15.64 -1.54 -10.97
C ASP A 849 15.12 -2.53 -12.02
N SER A 850 15.81 -3.66 -12.22
CA SER A 850 15.36 -4.68 -13.17
C SER A 850 14.06 -5.36 -12.77
N HIS A 851 13.73 -5.36 -11.47
CA HIS A 851 12.48 -5.92 -10.95
C HIS A 851 11.35 -4.90 -10.91
N PHE A 852 11.65 -3.61 -11.04
CA PHE A 852 10.67 -2.57 -10.75
C PHE A 852 9.68 -2.41 -11.91
N VAL A 853 8.39 -2.67 -11.64
CA VAL A 853 7.31 -2.62 -12.65
C VAL A 853 7.28 -1.29 -13.42
N GLY A 854 7.52 -0.16 -12.75
CA GLY A 854 7.51 1.16 -13.37
C GLY A 854 8.51 1.34 -14.52
N TYR A 855 9.56 0.51 -14.60
CA TYR A 855 10.56 0.59 -15.65
C TYR A 855 10.24 -0.23 -16.90
N TYR A 856 9.17 -1.03 -16.89
CA TYR A 856 8.75 -1.85 -18.03
C TYR A 856 7.97 -1.08 -19.11
N THR A 857 7.85 0.24 -19.02
CA THR A 857 7.15 1.08 -20.02
C THR A 857 7.71 0.97 -21.45
N TRP A 858 8.90 0.42 -21.62
CA TRP A 858 9.51 0.17 -22.93
C TRP A 858 8.75 -0.86 -23.77
N ILE A 859 8.01 -1.80 -23.15
CA ILE A 859 7.26 -2.83 -23.88
C ILE A 859 6.18 -2.24 -24.80
N PHE A 860 5.68 -1.04 -24.48
CA PHE A 860 4.69 -0.32 -25.30
C PHE A 860 5.30 0.45 -26.47
N LYS A 861 6.64 0.54 -26.52
CA LYS A 861 7.40 1.19 -27.58
C LYS A 861 7.91 0.21 -28.63
N LEU A 862 7.63 -1.09 -28.45
CA LEU A 862 7.98 -2.11 -29.41
C LEU A 862 7.14 -1.93 -30.68
N ASP A 863 7.75 -2.19 -31.84
CA ASP A 863 7.07 -2.19 -33.14
C ASP A 863 6.24 -3.47 -33.32
N GLU A 864 5.28 -3.47 -34.26
CA GLU A 864 4.28 -4.55 -34.34
C GLU A 864 4.86 -5.93 -34.70
N ASP A 865 6.00 -5.94 -35.40
CA ASP A 865 6.75 -7.12 -35.80
C ASP A 865 7.79 -7.56 -34.76
N GLU A 866 8.04 -6.75 -33.72
CA GLU A 866 8.98 -7.09 -32.66
C GLU A 866 8.39 -8.12 -31.68
N PRO A 867 9.19 -9.10 -31.23
CA PRO A 867 8.79 -10.00 -30.15
C PRO A 867 8.40 -9.22 -28.90
N GLY A 868 7.27 -9.57 -28.28
CA GLY A 868 6.74 -8.86 -27.11
C GLY A 868 5.84 -7.68 -27.42
N TYR A 869 5.53 -7.41 -28.69
CA TYR A 869 4.56 -6.38 -29.00
C TYR A 869 3.18 -6.69 -28.40
N ILE A 870 2.65 -5.75 -27.62
CA ILE A 870 1.30 -5.79 -27.09
C ILE A 870 0.35 -5.25 -28.15
N ARG A 871 -0.42 -6.14 -28.76
CA ARG A 871 -1.34 -5.81 -29.85
C ARG A 871 -2.44 -4.86 -29.40
N GLN A 872 -2.70 -3.84 -30.21
CA GLN A 872 -3.90 -3.02 -30.11
C GLN A 872 -5.15 -3.89 -30.39
N ARG A 873 -6.20 -3.79 -29.58
CA ARG A 873 -7.40 -4.65 -29.64
C ARG A 873 -8.72 -3.93 -29.94
#